data_AF-A0A518EUN1-F1
#
_entry.id   AF-A0A518EUN1-F1
#
_cell.length_a   1.000
_cell.length_b   1.000
_cell.length_c   1.000
_cell.angle_alpha   90.00
_cell.angle_beta   90.00
_cell.angle_gamma   90.00
#
_symmetry.space_group_name_H-M   'P 1'
#
loop_
_entity.id
_entity.type
_entity.pdbx_description
1 polymer ?
#
loop_
_entity_poly.entity_id
_entity_poly.type
_entity_poly.pdbx_seq_one_letter_code
_entity_poly.pdbx_strand_id
1 'polypeptide(L)'
;MSRSRFLGLLTLPVLTAASSFGAASFAPLPQDVSGDFTSAIEMWSQGRKQESLDAMRRLLASDPSPEDVYEAYLAADADIVTSFMAEGDEFTQVAQRFFERASLGRKAIENDEDRIKEGVSEYMNSDDASAAMRVMANLRSAHGEYAAPRFINLLADDDNPDRVRKAMMGLVGLGRRAVMPLLATLDSDNATQRMNAAVTLGSIGDPRAGAMLLGLAQSDSEAIVRTAAGDAAARCGASGDPVAQLVALGNDYHHRHASVLRDYDYSDVIWAWGDRQLESMPVPRSTYNNEIAKNCYYSALALDGGSLDAQAGIARESVDIQAKLAALESAGQDVSDLVEKAQAGMLAVLSAGPGALDRALGWSVESGDSATGSRIAQQLGELASAPLPSLTAALSGGGASMSGEAAVALAHIAVRTQSGTSAAVVDALGTAAGRRVVKIALVIDGDAQRADSLISALDQQDVLGQHAGSGVQGLVMLGQLAGVDAILVGDSLSDITTDAVIAQIRQNPAYENTPTYLLTSSEDVSDAYGDRIQGAFAGADGIDALSEVFEAKLDDSRARADALSARAAGALAALAQSGRTDVRGAMSGLMAAIDGRRDEVAGPALAALGTIADASAANGILAVLSGDGSDAARMAAADAIGAIGSRVSLGADVQAALADVLGSDASLDLKSAAARALGRMQIADGERASVMQSLRVRVGQ
;
A
#
# COMPACT_ATOMS: atom_id res chain seq x y z
N MET A 1 -25.06 5.39 47.04
CA MET A 1 -26.50 5.52 47.36
C MET A 1 -27.29 4.93 46.20
N SER A 2 -27.72 3.67 46.34
CA SER A 2 -29.12 3.18 46.38
C SER A 2 -29.72 3.01 44.97
N ARG A 3 -29.76 1.84 44.33
CA ARG A 3 -30.55 0.59 44.55
C ARG A 3 -32.08 0.76 44.61
N SER A 4 -32.74 -0.09 43.79
CA SER A 4 -34.04 -0.78 43.98
C SER A 4 -35.31 -0.07 43.47
N ARG A 5 -36.00 -0.61 42.44
CA ARG A 5 -36.97 -1.75 42.39
C ARG A 5 -38.33 -1.42 43.03
N PHE A 6 -39.43 -1.56 42.27
CA PHE A 6 -40.76 -2.01 42.74
C PHE A 6 -41.50 -2.67 41.56
N LEU A 7 -41.63 -4.02 41.57
CA LEU A 7 -42.86 -4.85 41.71
C LEU A 7 -43.68 -5.02 40.41
N GLY A 8 -44.06 -6.21 39.90
CA GLY A 8 -44.06 -7.58 40.41
C GLY A 8 -45.46 -8.05 40.81
N LEU A 9 -46.17 -8.82 39.96
CA LEU A 9 -47.34 -9.71 40.23
C LEU A 9 -47.88 -10.21 38.87
N LEU A 10 -48.34 -11.43 38.61
CA LEU A 10 -48.29 -12.78 39.20
C LEU A 10 -48.91 -13.72 38.13
N THR A 11 -48.72 -15.01 38.29
CA THR A 11 -48.80 -16.13 37.33
C THR A 11 -50.19 -16.71 36.99
N LEU A 12 -50.26 -17.35 35.79
CA LEU A 12 -51.02 -18.57 35.37
C LEU A 12 -52.53 -18.47 35.03
N PRO A 13 -53.14 -19.45 34.31
CA PRO A 13 -53.01 -19.76 32.88
C PRO A 13 -54.41 -19.78 32.17
N VAL A 14 -54.48 -19.54 30.87
CA VAL A 14 -55.70 -19.86 30.10
C VAL A 14 -55.33 -20.61 28.83
N LEU A 15 -55.67 -21.90 28.83
CA LEU A 15 -55.91 -22.67 27.62
C LEU A 15 -57.01 -21.95 26.81
N THR A 16 -56.69 -21.50 25.61
CA THR A 16 -57.67 -21.38 24.53
C THR A 16 -57.03 -21.87 23.24
N ALA A 17 -57.61 -22.94 22.71
CA ALA A 17 -57.37 -23.45 21.38
C ALA A 17 -57.50 -22.31 20.35
N ALA A 18 -56.41 -22.04 19.64
CA ALA A 18 -56.46 -21.30 18.39
C ALA A 18 -56.18 -22.31 17.27
N SER A 19 -57.24 -22.59 16.54
CA SER A 19 -57.29 -23.27 15.26
C SER A 19 -56.12 -22.89 14.35
N SER A 20 -55.48 -23.91 13.81
CA SER A 20 -54.59 -23.86 12.65
C SER A 20 -55.22 -23.08 11.49
N PHE A 21 -54.77 -21.85 11.29
CA PHE A 21 -54.71 -21.29 9.95
C PHE A 21 -53.33 -21.63 9.42
N GLY A 22 -53.28 -22.57 8.47
CA GLY A 22 -52.10 -22.75 7.64
C GLY A 22 -51.86 -21.47 6.88
N ALA A 23 -50.91 -20.66 7.36
CA ALA A 23 -50.20 -19.75 6.48
C ALA A 23 -49.41 -20.66 5.55
N ALA A 24 -49.93 -20.85 4.34
CA ALA A 24 -49.11 -21.34 3.25
C ALA A 24 -47.90 -20.40 3.18
N SER A 25 -46.72 -20.89 3.57
CA SER A 25 -45.49 -20.26 3.13
C SER A 25 -45.46 -20.47 1.63
N PHE A 26 -45.93 -19.48 0.87
CA PHE A 26 -45.51 -19.35 -0.50
C PHE A 26 -44.02 -19.04 -0.40
N ALA A 27 -43.18 -20.07 -0.56
CA ALA A 27 -41.86 -19.84 -1.12
C ALA A 27 -42.11 -19.03 -2.41
N PRO A 28 -41.44 -17.88 -2.61
CA PRO A 28 -41.51 -17.25 -3.92
C PRO A 28 -41.07 -18.30 -4.95
N LEU A 29 -41.84 -18.42 -6.04
CA LEU A 29 -41.44 -19.26 -7.17
C LEU A 29 -40.00 -18.89 -7.55
N PRO A 30 -39.13 -19.86 -7.90
CA PRO A 30 -37.79 -19.53 -8.38
C PRO A 30 -37.94 -18.56 -9.54
N GLN A 31 -37.37 -17.36 -9.39
CA GLN A 31 -37.37 -16.37 -10.46
C GLN A 31 -36.47 -16.91 -11.57
N ASP A 32 -36.98 -16.96 -12.79
CA ASP A 32 -36.17 -17.28 -13.97
C ASP A 32 -35.37 -16.04 -14.35
N VAL A 33 -34.39 -15.67 -13.53
CA VAL A 33 -33.58 -14.45 -13.70
C VAL A 33 -32.91 -14.44 -15.08
N SER A 34 -32.39 -15.59 -15.52
CA SER A 34 -31.80 -15.75 -16.86
C SER A 34 -32.84 -15.61 -17.98
N GLY A 35 -34.03 -16.19 -17.83
CA GLY A 35 -35.12 -16.04 -18.80
C GLY A 35 -35.68 -14.63 -18.87
N ASP A 36 -35.84 -13.97 -17.72
CA ASP A 36 -36.31 -12.58 -17.61
C ASP A 36 -35.28 -11.60 -18.18
N PHE A 37 -33.99 -11.84 -17.92
CA PHE A 37 -32.88 -11.08 -18.50
C PHE A 37 -32.82 -11.28 -20.02
N THR A 38 -32.86 -12.54 -20.49
CA THR A 38 -32.88 -12.87 -21.93
C THR A 38 -34.06 -12.20 -22.62
N SER A 39 -35.26 -12.25 -22.01
CA SER A 39 -36.45 -11.59 -22.53
C SER A 39 -36.28 -10.08 -22.62
N ALA A 40 -35.63 -9.45 -21.63
CA ALA A 40 -35.34 -8.02 -21.66
C ALA A 40 -34.33 -7.66 -22.76
N ILE A 41 -33.31 -8.48 -22.97
CA ILE A 41 -32.32 -8.34 -24.05
C ILE A 41 -32.95 -8.61 -25.44
N GLU A 42 -33.92 -9.50 -25.54
CA GLU A 42 -34.70 -9.71 -26.77
C GLU A 42 -35.62 -8.52 -27.10
N MET A 43 -36.26 -7.90 -26.09
CA MET A 43 -37.03 -6.67 -26.30
C MET A 43 -36.12 -5.55 -26.84
N TRP A 44 -34.88 -5.50 -26.36
CA TRP A 44 -33.87 -4.57 -26.85
C TRP A 44 -33.52 -4.83 -28.32
N SER A 45 -33.21 -6.08 -28.70
CA SER A 45 -32.86 -6.44 -30.08
C SER A 45 -34.01 -6.19 -31.08
N GLN A 46 -35.26 -6.21 -30.60
CA GLN A 46 -36.46 -5.88 -31.37
C GLN A 46 -36.73 -4.36 -31.49
N GLY A 47 -35.88 -3.51 -30.92
CA GLY A 47 -36.03 -2.04 -30.92
C GLY A 47 -37.02 -1.51 -29.88
N ARG A 48 -37.52 -2.37 -28.98
CA ARG A 48 -38.45 -2.00 -27.88
C ARG A 48 -37.66 -1.56 -26.65
N LYS A 49 -36.83 -0.52 -26.82
CA LYS A 49 -35.83 -0.07 -25.84
C LYS A 49 -36.43 0.27 -24.47
N GLN A 50 -37.53 1.02 -24.42
CA GLN A 50 -38.15 1.40 -23.15
C GLN A 50 -38.73 0.21 -22.39
N GLU A 51 -39.31 -0.76 -23.10
CA GLU A 51 -39.86 -1.97 -22.47
C GLU A 51 -38.75 -2.86 -21.91
N SER A 52 -37.61 -2.93 -22.61
CA SER A 52 -36.39 -3.57 -22.13
C SER A 52 -35.86 -2.91 -20.86
N LEU A 53 -35.76 -1.57 -20.83
CA LEU A 53 -35.33 -0.82 -19.65
C LEU A 53 -36.24 -1.08 -18.44
N ASP A 54 -37.55 -1.04 -18.65
CA ASP A 54 -38.52 -1.28 -17.58
C ASP A 54 -38.50 -2.72 -17.08
N ALA A 55 -38.21 -3.69 -17.97
CA ALA A 55 -38.02 -5.09 -17.61
C ALA A 55 -36.73 -5.27 -16.77
N MET A 56 -35.62 -4.66 -17.20
CA MET A 56 -34.35 -4.67 -16.48
C MET A 56 -34.46 -3.99 -15.10
N ARG A 57 -35.18 -2.87 -14.99
CA ARG A 57 -35.49 -2.22 -13.70
C ARG A 57 -36.29 -3.11 -12.78
N ARG A 58 -37.31 -3.80 -13.30
CA ARG A 58 -38.11 -4.75 -12.51
C ARG A 58 -37.27 -5.93 -12.03
N LEU A 59 -36.36 -6.41 -12.88
CA LEU A 59 -35.43 -7.47 -12.54
C LEU A 59 -34.42 -7.02 -11.48
N LEU A 60 -33.89 -5.80 -11.50
CA LEU A 60 -33.08 -5.30 -10.38
C LEU A 60 -33.89 -5.07 -9.11
N ALA A 61 -35.12 -4.56 -9.25
CA ALA A 61 -36.00 -4.27 -8.13
C ALA A 61 -36.50 -5.54 -7.41
N SER A 62 -36.42 -6.70 -8.06
CA SER A 62 -36.67 -7.99 -7.41
C SER A 62 -35.50 -8.50 -6.57
N ASP A 63 -34.38 -7.76 -6.55
CA ASP A 63 -33.19 -8.03 -5.74
C ASP A 63 -32.58 -9.43 -6.00
N PRO A 64 -32.33 -9.83 -7.26
CA PRO A 64 -31.85 -11.16 -7.63
C PRO A 64 -30.47 -11.44 -7.01
N SER A 65 -30.15 -12.70 -6.72
CA SER A 65 -28.84 -13.01 -6.15
C SER A 65 -27.71 -12.58 -7.12
N PRO A 66 -26.56 -12.11 -6.62
CA PRO A 66 -25.40 -11.81 -7.46
C PRO A 66 -25.06 -12.93 -8.45
N GLU A 67 -25.16 -14.19 -7.99
CA GLU A 67 -24.90 -15.40 -8.76
C GLU A 67 -25.88 -15.56 -9.93
N ASP A 68 -27.18 -15.38 -9.68
CA ASP A 68 -28.22 -15.47 -10.73
C ASP A 68 -28.02 -14.39 -11.80
N VAL A 69 -27.60 -13.19 -11.38
CA VAL A 69 -27.29 -12.08 -12.29
C VAL A 69 -26.06 -12.37 -13.16
N TYR A 70 -25.02 -12.99 -12.59
CA TYR A 70 -23.84 -13.39 -13.34
C TYR A 70 -24.13 -14.49 -14.36
N GLU A 71 -24.92 -15.49 -13.99
CA GLU A 71 -25.35 -16.55 -14.90
C GLU A 71 -26.20 -16.00 -16.05
N ALA A 72 -27.11 -15.08 -15.76
CA ALA A 72 -27.91 -14.38 -16.77
C ALA A 72 -27.01 -13.57 -17.73
N TYR A 73 -25.96 -12.93 -17.20
CA TYR A 73 -24.97 -12.21 -17.99
C TYR A 73 -24.17 -13.14 -18.91
N LEU A 74 -23.72 -14.31 -18.43
CA LEU A 74 -23.01 -15.30 -19.25
C LEU A 74 -23.86 -15.89 -20.38
N ALA A 75 -25.17 -16.00 -20.17
CA ALA A 75 -26.12 -16.53 -21.13
C ALA A 75 -26.47 -15.54 -22.26
N ALA A 76 -26.15 -14.25 -22.09
CA ALA A 76 -26.53 -13.20 -23.01
C ALA A 76 -25.52 -12.96 -24.14
N ASP A 77 -26.00 -12.42 -25.26
CA ASP A 77 -25.16 -12.04 -26.39
C ASP A 77 -24.33 -10.79 -26.05
N ALA A 78 -23.00 -10.94 -26.07
CA ALA A 78 -22.05 -9.91 -25.66
C ALA A 78 -22.22 -8.60 -26.47
N ASP A 79 -22.49 -8.68 -27.77
CA ASP A 79 -22.63 -7.50 -28.63
C ASP A 79 -23.91 -6.71 -28.28
N ILE A 80 -24.96 -7.43 -27.85
CA ILE A 80 -26.23 -6.83 -27.44
C ILE A 80 -26.10 -6.17 -26.06
N VAL A 81 -25.41 -6.82 -25.12
CA VAL A 81 -25.11 -6.25 -23.80
C VAL A 81 -24.25 -5.01 -23.93
N THR A 82 -23.21 -5.02 -24.78
CA THR A 82 -22.40 -3.83 -25.09
C THR A 82 -23.22 -2.70 -25.70
N SER A 83 -24.14 -3.02 -26.61
CA SER A 83 -25.02 -2.02 -27.22
C SER A 83 -26.03 -1.44 -26.22
N PHE A 84 -26.51 -2.23 -25.27
CA PHE A 84 -27.40 -1.78 -24.19
C PHE A 84 -26.68 -0.82 -23.24
N MET A 85 -25.41 -1.09 -22.92
CA MET A 85 -24.57 -0.24 -22.08
C MET A 85 -24.28 1.12 -22.72
N ALA A 86 -24.14 1.19 -24.03
CA ALA A 86 -23.75 2.41 -24.74
C ALA A 86 -24.90 3.41 -24.99
N GLU A 87 -26.12 3.18 -24.48
CA GLU A 87 -27.31 3.96 -24.84
C GLU A 87 -27.84 4.87 -23.73
N GLY A 88 -27.21 6.02 -23.54
CA GLY A 88 -27.78 7.12 -22.74
C GLY A 88 -27.96 6.84 -21.25
N ASP A 89 -28.13 7.92 -20.49
CA ASP A 89 -27.88 7.94 -19.04
C ASP A 89 -28.70 6.92 -18.21
N GLU A 90 -29.96 6.65 -18.59
CA GLU A 90 -30.82 5.74 -17.81
C GLU A 90 -30.53 4.24 -18.06
N PHE A 91 -30.04 3.87 -19.24
CA PHE A 91 -29.69 2.48 -19.56
C PHE A 91 -28.33 2.12 -18.97
N THR A 92 -27.37 3.04 -19.07
CA THR A 92 -26.06 2.99 -18.40
C THR A 92 -26.21 2.66 -16.91
N GLN A 93 -26.96 3.46 -16.14
CA GLN A 93 -27.15 3.24 -14.70
C GLN A 93 -27.75 1.88 -14.35
N VAL A 94 -28.68 1.38 -15.17
CA VAL A 94 -29.29 0.06 -14.97
C VAL A 94 -28.26 -1.03 -15.28
N ALA A 95 -27.50 -0.89 -16.37
CA ALA A 95 -26.46 -1.84 -16.75
C ALA A 95 -25.31 -1.91 -15.73
N GLN A 96 -24.88 -0.77 -15.18
CA GLN A 96 -23.85 -0.70 -14.13
C GLN A 96 -24.25 -1.47 -12.88
N ARG A 97 -25.48 -1.26 -12.38
CA ARG A 97 -26.00 -2.01 -11.23
C ARG A 97 -26.09 -3.51 -11.51
N PHE A 98 -26.42 -3.90 -12.74
CA PHE A 98 -26.35 -5.30 -13.16
C PHE A 98 -24.91 -5.81 -13.16
N PHE A 99 -23.95 -5.03 -13.64
CA PHE A 99 -22.54 -5.41 -13.71
C PHE A 99 -21.88 -5.51 -12.33
N GLU A 100 -22.10 -4.54 -11.45
CA GLU A 100 -21.66 -4.58 -10.05
C GLU A 100 -22.13 -5.88 -9.38
N ARG A 101 -23.41 -6.20 -9.58
CA ARG A 101 -24.03 -7.41 -9.03
C ARG A 101 -23.52 -8.69 -9.69
N ALA A 102 -23.33 -8.69 -11.02
CA ALA A 102 -22.71 -9.79 -11.75
C ALA A 102 -21.25 -10.01 -11.33
N SER A 103 -20.50 -8.95 -11.03
CA SER A 103 -19.13 -9.01 -10.55
C SER A 103 -19.04 -9.64 -9.15
N LEU A 104 -19.98 -9.31 -8.27
CA LEU A 104 -20.13 -9.98 -6.97
C LEU A 104 -20.47 -11.47 -7.15
N GLY A 105 -21.39 -11.79 -8.08
CA GLY A 105 -21.75 -13.17 -8.41
C GLY A 105 -20.58 -13.97 -8.98
N ARG A 106 -19.78 -13.35 -9.84
CA ARG A 106 -18.56 -13.96 -10.38
C ARG A 106 -17.61 -14.37 -9.27
N LYS A 107 -17.35 -13.48 -8.30
CA LYS A 107 -16.47 -13.79 -7.15
C LYS A 107 -17.04 -14.90 -6.27
N ALA A 108 -18.35 -14.91 -6.05
CA ALA A 108 -19.02 -15.96 -5.29
C ALA A 108 -18.95 -17.33 -6.00
N ILE A 109 -19.12 -17.35 -7.33
CA ILE A 109 -19.05 -18.56 -8.15
C ILE A 109 -17.60 -19.05 -8.30
N GLU A 110 -16.62 -18.17 -8.45
CA GLU A 110 -15.21 -18.54 -8.66
C GLU A 110 -14.69 -19.50 -7.58
N ASN A 111 -15.08 -19.30 -6.31
CA ASN A 111 -14.71 -20.17 -5.19
C ASN A 111 -15.90 -20.98 -4.60
N ASP A 112 -16.93 -21.27 -5.40
CA ASP A 112 -18.06 -22.12 -4.96
C ASP A 112 -17.61 -23.58 -4.80
N GLU A 113 -17.45 -24.01 -3.54
CA GLU A 113 -16.98 -25.35 -3.22
C GLU A 113 -17.86 -26.48 -3.76
N ASP A 114 -19.18 -26.30 -3.79
CA ASP A 114 -20.13 -27.33 -4.18
C ASP A 114 -20.10 -27.51 -5.70
N ARG A 115 -20.10 -26.40 -6.47
CA ARG A 115 -19.94 -26.43 -7.93
C ARG A 115 -18.60 -27.00 -8.35
N ILE A 116 -17.51 -26.61 -7.67
CA ILE A 116 -16.17 -27.16 -7.92
C ILE A 116 -16.18 -28.67 -7.66
N LYS A 117 -16.77 -29.10 -6.55
CA LYS A 117 -16.84 -30.53 -6.19
C LYS A 117 -17.65 -31.33 -7.19
N GLU A 118 -18.79 -30.80 -7.64
CA GLU A 118 -19.63 -31.43 -8.66
C GLU A 118 -18.87 -31.56 -9.99
N GLY A 119 -18.32 -30.45 -10.49
CA GLY A 119 -17.56 -30.45 -11.75
C GLY A 119 -16.33 -31.36 -11.70
N VAL A 120 -15.57 -31.36 -10.60
CA VAL A 120 -14.43 -32.28 -10.44
C VAL A 120 -14.92 -33.73 -10.38
N SER A 121 -16.03 -34.02 -9.70
CA SER A 121 -16.60 -35.37 -9.67
C SER A 121 -17.05 -35.85 -11.04
N GLU A 122 -17.73 -34.99 -11.80
CA GLU A 122 -18.17 -35.27 -13.16
C GLU A 122 -16.97 -35.55 -14.07
N TYR A 123 -15.93 -34.71 -14.03
CA TYR A 123 -14.70 -34.93 -14.77
C TYR A 123 -14.04 -36.27 -14.40
N MET A 124 -13.90 -36.55 -13.11
CA MET A 124 -13.23 -37.76 -12.61
C MET A 124 -13.99 -39.04 -12.95
N ASN A 125 -15.32 -38.98 -13.11
CA ASN A 125 -16.16 -40.13 -13.44
C ASN A 125 -16.52 -40.23 -14.94
N SER A 126 -16.21 -39.22 -15.76
CA SER A 126 -16.53 -39.26 -17.19
C SER A 126 -15.66 -40.27 -17.95
N ASP A 127 -16.30 -41.23 -18.60
CA ASP A 127 -15.65 -42.15 -19.56
C ASP A 127 -15.55 -41.55 -20.97
N ASP A 128 -16.30 -40.48 -21.25
CA ASP A 128 -16.23 -39.74 -22.51
C ASP A 128 -15.22 -38.59 -22.41
N ALA A 129 -14.21 -38.61 -23.29
CA ALA A 129 -13.19 -37.57 -23.37
C ALA A 129 -13.77 -36.21 -23.79
N SER A 130 -14.80 -36.18 -24.63
CA SER A 130 -15.44 -34.93 -25.08
C SER A 130 -16.26 -34.29 -23.97
N ALA A 131 -17.05 -35.07 -23.23
CA ALA A 131 -17.71 -34.61 -22.02
C ALA A 131 -16.71 -34.10 -20.97
N ALA A 132 -15.65 -34.87 -20.68
CA ALA A 132 -14.61 -34.46 -19.73
C ALA A 132 -13.93 -33.14 -20.14
N MET A 133 -13.62 -32.94 -21.43
CA MET A 133 -13.04 -31.69 -21.92
C MET A 133 -13.97 -30.48 -21.73
N ARG A 134 -15.29 -30.65 -21.87
CA ARG A 134 -16.26 -29.57 -21.61
C ARG A 134 -16.34 -29.21 -20.14
N VAL A 135 -16.40 -30.20 -19.26
CA VAL A 135 -16.37 -30.00 -17.80
C VAL A 135 -15.08 -29.29 -17.39
N MET A 136 -13.94 -29.73 -17.93
CA MET A 136 -12.64 -29.11 -17.66
C MET A 136 -12.56 -27.67 -18.18
N ALA A 137 -13.14 -27.39 -19.36
CA ALA A 137 -13.21 -26.03 -19.89
C ALA A 137 -14.02 -25.11 -18.95
N ASN A 138 -15.13 -25.60 -18.41
CA ASN A 138 -15.94 -24.88 -17.42
C ASN A 138 -15.17 -24.66 -16.12
N LEU A 139 -14.62 -25.72 -15.51
CA LEU A 139 -13.79 -25.61 -14.30
C LEU A 139 -12.68 -24.56 -14.46
N ARG A 140 -12.03 -24.52 -15.63
CA ARG A 140 -10.98 -23.54 -15.92
C ARG A 140 -11.50 -22.11 -16.06
N SER A 141 -12.63 -21.89 -16.73
CA SER A 141 -13.18 -20.55 -16.97
C SER A 141 -13.93 -19.98 -15.77
N ALA A 142 -14.69 -20.81 -15.08
CA ALA A 142 -15.57 -20.40 -13.98
C ALA A 142 -14.86 -20.40 -12.62
N HIS A 143 -13.94 -21.34 -12.37
CA HIS A 143 -13.32 -21.50 -11.05
C HIS A 143 -11.80 -21.33 -11.03
N GLY A 144 -11.13 -21.47 -12.19
CA GLY A 144 -9.71 -21.22 -12.32
C GLY A 144 -8.86 -22.04 -11.33
N GLU A 145 -8.09 -21.35 -10.49
CA GLU A 145 -7.17 -22.00 -9.54
C GLU A 145 -7.87 -22.65 -8.34
N TYR A 146 -9.10 -22.23 -7.99
CA TYR A 146 -9.88 -22.80 -6.89
C TYR A 146 -10.31 -24.26 -7.15
N ALA A 147 -10.27 -24.72 -8.40
CA ALA A 147 -10.49 -26.13 -8.73
C ALA A 147 -9.28 -27.03 -8.41
N ALA A 148 -8.07 -26.47 -8.31
CA ALA A 148 -6.84 -27.24 -8.15
C ALA A 148 -6.77 -28.06 -6.83
N PRO A 149 -7.16 -27.54 -5.65
CA PRO A 149 -7.10 -28.28 -4.39
C PRO A 149 -7.79 -29.65 -4.44
N ARG A 150 -8.95 -29.74 -5.10
CA ARG A 150 -9.71 -31.01 -5.20
C ARG A 150 -8.96 -32.06 -6.01
N PHE A 151 -8.24 -31.67 -7.07
CA PHE A 151 -7.37 -32.59 -7.80
C PHE A 151 -6.10 -32.91 -7.01
N ILE A 152 -5.50 -31.92 -6.35
CA ILE A 152 -4.27 -32.06 -5.54
C ILE A 152 -4.45 -33.07 -4.42
N ASN A 153 -5.60 -33.09 -3.76
CA ASN A 153 -5.92 -34.05 -2.71
C ASN A 153 -5.91 -35.51 -3.19
N LEU A 154 -6.09 -35.76 -4.49
CA LEU A 154 -6.06 -37.10 -5.08
C LEU A 154 -4.64 -37.56 -5.44
N LEU A 155 -3.66 -36.66 -5.44
CA LEU A 155 -2.28 -36.98 -5.85
C LEU A 155 -1.54 -37.88 -4.84
N ALA A 156 -2.09 -38.06 -3.64
CA ALA A 156 -1.56 -38.93 -2.59
C ALA A 156 -2.20 -40.35 -2.59
N ASP A 157 -3.12 -40.65 -3.52
CA ASP A 157 -3.90 -41.90 -3.55
C ASP A 157 -3.10 -43.06 -4.19
N ASP A 158 -2.13 -43.59 -3.44
CA ASP A 158 -1.24 -44.67 -3.87
C ASP A 158 -1.97 -45.97 -4.28
N ASP A 159 -3.17 -46.19 -3.72
CA ASP A 159 -3.98 -47.37 -3.99
C ASP A 159 -4.68 -47.32 -5.36
N ASN A 160 -4.77 -46.14 -5.97
CA ASN A 160 -5.51 -45.94 -7.22
C ASN A 160 -4.72 -45.12 -8.26
N PRO A 161 -3.73 -45.73 -8.94
CA PRO A 161 -2.87 -45.02 -9.88
C PRO A 161 -3.61 -44.46 -11.10
N ASP A 162 -4.75 -45.06 -11.48
CA ASP A 162 -5.58 -44.55 -12.58
C ASP A 162 -6.31 -43.26 -12.19
N ARG A 163 -6.80 -43.19 -10.95
CA ARG A 163 -7.39 -41.98 -10.38
C ARG A 163 -6.35 -40.87 -10.24
N VAL A 164 -5.16 -41.17 -9.74
CA VAL A 164 -4.05 -40.21 -9.65
C VAL A 164 -3.73 -39.64 -11.04
N ARG A 165 -3.57 -40.51 -12.05
CA ARG A 165 -3.27 -40.08 -13.42
C ARG A 165 -4.36 -39.16 -13.99
N LYS A 166 -5.63 -39.49 -13.76
CA LYS A 166 -6.76 -38.66 -14.22
C LYS A 166 -6.79 -37.31 -13.50
N ALA A 167 -6.47 -37.26 -12.21
CA ALA A 167 -6.34 -36.01 -11.46
C ALA A 167 -5.19 -35.14 -11.98
N MET A 168 -4.02 -35.74 -12.27
CA MET A 168 -2.90 -35.04 -12.91
C MET A 168 -3.29 -34.48 -14.28
N MET A 169 -4.05 -35.23 -15.09
CA MET A 169 -4.57 -34.73 -16.36
C MET A 169 -5.53 -33.55 -16.18
N GLY A 170 -6.36 -33.55 -15.13
CA GLY A 170 -7.23 -32.42 -14.79
C GLY A 170 -6.43 -31.16 -14.42
N LEU A 171 -5.38 -31.31 -13.62
CA LEU A 171 -4.45 -30.23 -13.27
C LEU A 171 -3.70 -29.68 -14.50
N VAL A 172 -3.26 -30.56 -15.42
CA VAL A 172 -2.71 -30.14 -16.71
C VAL A 172 -3.75 -29.40 -17.55
N GLY A 173 -5.02 -29.82 -17.49
CA GLY A 173 -6.15 -29.15 -18.15
C GLY A 173 -6.46 -27.74 -17.60
N LEU A 174 -6.26 -27.51 -16.29
CA LEU A 174 -6.29 -26.18 -15.69
C LEU A 174 -5.13 -25.30 -16.19
N GLY A 175 -3.99 -25.91 -16.52
CA GLY A 175 -2.82 -25.24 -17.10
C GLY A 175 -2.16 -24.26 -16.12
N ARG A 176 -1.91 -23.02 -16.57
CA ARG A 176 -1.22 -21.99 -15.76
C ARG A 176 -1.91 -21.66 -14.43
N ARG A 177 -3.23 -21.89 -14.33
CA ARG A 177 -4.01 -21.70 -13.09
C ARG A 177 -3.70 -22.72 -12.01
N ALA A 178 -3.16 -23.89 -12.36
CA ALA A 178 -2.75 -24.89 -11.37
C ALA A 178 -1.32 -24.69 -10.83
N VAL A 179 -0.52 -23.78 -11.43
CA VAL A 179 0.91 -23.65 -11.11
C VAL A 179 1.14 -23.23 -9.67
N MET A 180 0.51 -22.15 -9.19
CA MET A 180 0.71 -21.67 -7.81
C MET A 180 0.21 -22.68 -6.75
N PRO A 181 -1.00 -23.27 -6.89
CA PRO A 181 -1.43 -24.38 -6.03
C PRO A 181 -0.46 -25.57 -6.00
N LEU A 182 0.05 -25.98 -7.16
CA LEU A 182 0.98 -27.11 -7.26
C LEU A 182 2.35 -26.80 -6.67
N LEU A 183 2.83 -25.57 -6.79
CA LEU A 183 4.09 -25.14 -6.17
C LEU A 183 4.01 -25.20 -4.65
N ALA A 184 2.91 -24.73 -4.06
CA ALA A 184 2.67 -24.87 -2.63
C ALA A 184 2.56 -26.35 -2.20
N THR A 185 2.05 -27.23 -3.07
CA THR A 185 1.96 -28.69 -2.79
C THR A 185 3.34 -29.36 -2.68
N LEU A 186 4.41 -28.73 -3.17
CA LEU A 186 5.76 -29.27 -3.03
C LEU A 186 6.23 -29.32 -1.57
N ASP A 187 5.54 -28.64 -0.65
CA ASP A 187 5.80 -28.72 0.79
C ASP A 187 5.01 -29.85 1.49
N SER A 188 4.28 -30.69 0.75
CA SER A 188 3.52 -31.80 1.32
C SER A 188 4.39 -32.79 2.07
N ASP A 189 3.91 -33.27 3.23
CA ASP A 189 4.54 -34.36 3.99
C ASP A 189 4.56 -35.69 3.22
N ASN A 190 3.70 -35.86 2.22
CA ASN A 190 3.59 -37.09 1.43
C ASN A 190 4.50 -37.06 0.20
N ALA A 191 5.50 -37.94 0.18
CA ALA A 191 6.47 -38.01 -0.91
C ALA A 191 5.86 -38.35 -2.29
N THR A 192 4.86 -39.24 -2.35
CA THR A 192 4.15 -39.53 -3.60
C THR A 192 3.41 -38.29 -4.10
N GLN A 193 2.77 -37.54 -3.20
CA GLN A 193 2.08 -36.31 -3.54
C GLN A 193 3.05 -35.25 -4.10
N ARG A 194 4.20 -35.05 -3.44
CA ARG A 194 5.27 -34.15 -3.94
C ARG A 194 5.79 -34.58 -5.32
N MET A 195 6.08 -35.87 -5.49
CA MET A 195 6.52 -36.44 -6.77
C MET A 195 5.48 -36.18 -7.87
N ASN A 196 4.21 -36.49 -7.62
CA ASN A 196 3.13 -36.31 -8.58
C ASN A 196 2.89 -34.82 -8.91
N ALA A 197 2.99 -33.93 -7.92
CA ALA A 197 2.94 -32.49 -8.13
C ALA A 197 4.09 -32.02 -9.03
N ALA A 198 5.33 -32.47 -8.78
CA ALA A 198 6.49 -32.16 -9.60
C ALA A 198 6.33 -32.65 -11.05
N VAL A 199 5.89 -33.90 -11.25
CA VAL A 199 5.60 -34.44 -12.60
C VAL A 199 4.54 -33.61 -13.30
N THR A 200 3.47 -33.24 -12.60
CA THR A 200 2.37 -32.43 -13.16
C THR A 200 2.86 -31.05 -13.57
N LEU A 201 3.65 -30.36 -12.74
CA LEU A 201 4.29 -29.08 -13.07
C LEU A 201 5.19 -29.21 -14.31
N GLY A 202 5.99 -30.28 -14.40
CA GLY A 202 6.82 -30.56 -15.58
C GLY A 202 6.02 -30.84 -16.84
N SER A 203 4.80 -31.38 -16.73
CA SER A 203 3.87 -31.55 -17.85
C SER A 203 3.18 -30.25 -18.27
N ILE A 204 2.95 -29.32 -17.33
CA ILE A 204 2.47 -27.96 -17.63
C ILE A 204 3.59 -27.17 -18.33
N GLY A 205 4.84 -27.31 -17.87
CA GLY A 205 6.02 -26.69 -18.47
C GLY A 205 6.10 -25.17 -18.26
N ASP A 206 5.46 -24.64 -17.21
CA ASP A 206 5.50 -23.21 -16.90
C ASP A 206 6.86 -22.83 -16.27
N PRO A 207 7.62 -21.89 -16.88
CA PRO A 207 8.93 -21.50 -16.37
C PRO A 207 8.95 -21.00 -14.92
N ARG A 208 7.81 -20.48 -14.42
CA ARG A 208 7.68 -20.01 -13.03
C ARG A 208 7.90 -21.12 -12.01
N ALA A 209 7.70 -22.38 -12.39
CA ALA A 209 7.92 -23.54 -11.52
C ALA A 209 9.38 -24.01 -11.47
N GLY A 210 10.20 -23.64 -12.46
CA GLY A 210 11.50 -24.26 -12.69
C GLY A 210 12.47 -24.10 -11.52
N ALA A 211 12.57 -22.91 -10.94
CA ALA A 211 13.50 -22.62 -9.85
C ALA A 211 13.18 -23.41 -8.56
N MET A 212 11.89 -23.50 -8.20
CA MET A 212 11.43 -24.28 -7.03
C MET A 212 11.64 -25.78 -7.26
N LEU A 213 11.37 -26.28 -8.47
CA LEU A 213 11.61 -27.68 -8.82
C LEU A 213 13.11 -28.05 -8.78
N LEU A 214 14.00 -27.15 -9.21
CA LEU A 214 15.44 -27.36 -9.05
C LEU A 214 15.85 -27.43 -7.58
N GLY A 215 15.27 -26.56 -6.74
CA GLY A 215 15.48 -26.60 -5.29
C GLY A 215 15.08 -27.94 -4.72
N LEU A 216 13.86 -28.39 -5.00
CA LEU A 216 13.33 -29.68 -4.57
C LEU A 216 14.20 -30.86 -5.04
N ALA A 217 14.70 -30.80 -6.28
CA ALA A 217 15.60 -31.82 -6.83
C ALA A 217 16.91 -31.98 -6.02
N GLN A 218 17.34 -30.93 -5.31
CA GLN A 218 18.55 -30.92 -4.50
C GLN A 218 18.31 -31.20 -3.02
N SER A 219 17.17 -30.75 -2.47
CA SER A 219 16.93 -30.77 -1.03
C SER A 219 15.99 -31.87 -0.54
N ASP A 220 15.18 -32.48 -1.42
CA ASP A 220 14.18 -33.46 -0.97
C ASP A 220 14.84 -34.74 -0.41
N SER A 221 14.28 -35.27 0.69
CA SER A 221 14.78 -36.48 1.33
C SER A 221 14.62 -37.73 0.45
N GLU A 222 13.57 -37.78 -0.37
CA GLU A 222 13.20 -38.96 -1.15
C GLU A 222 13.78 -38.93 -2.56
N ALA A 223 14.46 -40.02 -2.95
CA ALA A 223 15.13 -40.11 -4.24
C ALA A 223 14.17 -40.01 -5.43
N ILE A 224 12.96 -40.59 -5.29
CA ILE A 224 11.93 -40.55 -6.33
C ILE A 224 11.45 -39.11 -6.61
N VAL A 225 11.35 -38.29 -5.56
CA VAL A 225 10.96 -36.89 -5.67
C VAL A 225 12.09 -36.11 -6.34
N ARG A 226 13.34 -36.32 -5.91
CA ARG A 226 14.49 -35.65 -6.53
C ARG A 226 14.60 -35.89 -8.03
N THR A 227 14.44 -37.13 -8.48
CA THR A 227 14.46 -37.46 -9.92
C THR A 227 13.31 -36.81 -10.67
N ALA A 228 12.08 -36.92 -10.16
CA ALA A 228 10.91 -36.31 -10.79
C ALA A 228 11.03 -34.77 -10.87
N ALA A 229 11.51 -34.14 -9.80
CA ALA A 229 11.72 -32.69 -9.74
C ALA A 229 12.82 -32.22 -10.71
N GLY A 230 13.92 -32.97 -10.83
CA GLY A 230 14.98 -32.66 -11.79
C GLY A 230 14.50 -32.73 -13.25
N ASP A 231 13.76 -33.78 -13.60
CA ASP A 231 13.16 -33.92 -14.94
C ASP A 231 12.13 -32.83 -15.22
N ALA A 232 11.30 -32.50 -14.23
CA ALA A 232 10.29 -31.46 -14.34
C ALA A 232 10.91 -30.06 -14.47
N ALA A 233 11.97 -29.77 -13.71
CA ALA A 233 12.73 -28.53 -13.80
C ALA A 233 13.31 -28.33 -15.22
N ALA A 234 13.88 -29.38 -15.80
CA ALA A 234 14.41 -29.34 -17.17
C ALA A 234 13.31 -29.04 -18.20
N ARG A 235 12.10 -29.61 -18.03
CA ARG A 235 10.94 -29.30 -18.89
C ARG A 235 10.43 -27.87 -18.72
N CYS A 236 10.58 -27.30 -17.53
CA CYS A 236 10.29 -25.89 -17.26
C CYS A 236 11.43 -24.95 -17.69
N GLY A 237 12.50 -25.47 -18.28
CA GLY A 237 13.64 -24.68 -18.79
C GLY A 237 14.64 -24.24 -17.71
N ALA A 238 14.59 -24.80 -16.51
CA ALA A 238 15.49 -24.45 -15.41
C ALA A 238 16.66 -25.43 -15.29
N SER A 239 17.87 -24.90 -15.08
CA SER A 239 19.07 -25.69 -14.79
C SER A 239 20.11 -24.87 -14.00
N GLY A 240 21.07 -25.50 -13.34
CA GLY A 240 22.14 -24.80 -12.62
C GLY A 240 21.81 -24.53 -11.15
N ASP A 241 22.16 -23.34 -10.67
CA ASP A 241 22.01 -22.96 -9.25
C ASP A 241 20.55 -22.54 -8.94
N PRO A 242 19.83 -23.28 -8.08
CA PRO A 242 18.46 -22.93 -7.69
C PRO A 242 18.40 -21.68 -6.80
N VAL A 243 19.41 -21.42 -5.96
CA VAL A 243 19.39 -20.26 -5.05
C VAL A 243 19.41 -18.97 -5.87
N ALA A 244 20.35 -18.85 -6.81
CA ALA A 244 20.44 -17.70 -7.71
C ALA A 244 19.16 -17.54 -8.56
N GLN A 245 18.57 -18.64 -9.05
CA GLN A 245 17.34 -18.58 -9.84
C GLN A 245 16.12 -18.18 -9.03
N LEU A 246 16.01 -18.62 -7.78
CA LEU A 246 14.92 -18.21 -6.88
C LEU A 246 15.04 -16.73 -6.51
N VAL A 247 16.25 -16.23 -6.26
CA VAL A 247 16.49 -14.79 -6.04
C VAL A 247 16.12 -13.98 -7.28
N ALA A 248 16.52 -14.43 -8.47
CA ALA A 248 16.16 -13.79 -9.73
C ALA A 248 14.64 -13.81 -9.97
N LEU A 249 13.98 -14.95 -9.73
CA LEU A 249 12.52 -15.08 -9.84
C LEU A 249 11.80 -14.16 -8.86
N GLY A 250 12.29 -14.05 -7.61
CA GLY A 250 11.78 -13.10 -6.63
C GLY A 250 11.88 -11.66 -7.12
N ASN A 251 13.01 -11.28 -7.74
CA ASN A 251 13.19 -9.96 -8.33
C ASN A 251 12.24 -9.72 -9.51
N ASP A 252 12.03 -10.72 -10.37
CA ASP A 252 11.06 -10.63 -11.47
C ASP A 252 9.64 -10.38 -10.93
N TYR A 253 9.22 -11.04 -9.84
CA TYR A 253 7.93 -10.80 -9.21
C TYR A 253 7.86 -9.44 -8.53
N HIS A 254 8.90 -9.03 -7.80
CA HIS A 254 8.98 -7.71 -7.18
C HIS A 254 8.82 -6.59 -8.23
N HIS A 255 9.52 -6.71 -9.36
CA HIS A 255 9.45 -5.76 -10.47
C HIS A 255 8.30 -6.02 -11.45
N ARG A 256 7.43 -7.01 -11.19
CA ARG A 256 6.26 -7.34 -12.02
C ARG A 256 6.62 -7.58 -13.48
N HIS A 257 7.75 -8.24 -13.71
CA HIS A 257 8.20 -8.50 -15.06
C HIS A 257 7.16 -9.35 -15.81
N ALA A 258 6.88 -9.00 -17.07
CA ALA A 258 5.85 -9.67 -17.86
C ALA A 258 6.13 -11.18 -18.09
N SER A 259 7.35 -11.64 -17.81
CA SER A 259 7.73 -13.06 -17.79
C SER A 259 6.97 -13.85 -16.72
N VAL A 260 6.69 -13.23 -15.56
CA VAL A 260 6.12 -13.90 -14.39
C VAL A 260 4.71 -13.43 -14.06
N LEU A 261 4.36 -12.19 -14.43
CA LEU A 261 3.10 -11.57 -14.04
C LEU A 261 2.50 -10.72 -15.16
N ARG A 262 1.64 -11.33 -16.00
CA ARG A 262 0.80 -10.61 -16.98
C ARG A 262 -0.51 -10.18 -16.31
N ASP A 263 -1.27 -9.29 -16.94
CA ASP A 263 -2.48 -8.69 -16.33
C ASP A 263 -3.51 -9.71 -15.81
N TYR A 264 -3.61 -10.87 -16.45
CA TYR A 264 -4.52 -11.96 -16.08
C TYR A 264 -3.87 -13.06 -15.20
N ASP A 265 -2.56 -12.97 -14.90
CA ASP A 265 -1.84 -13.90 -14.02
C ASP A 265 -1.91 -13.47 -12.53
N TYR A 266 -2.48 -12.31 -12.22
CA TYR A 266 -2.79 -11.92 -10.84
C TYR A 266 -3.87 -12.82 -10.24
N SER A 267 -3.77 -13.01 -8.92
CA SER A 267 -4.75 -13.71 -8.10
C SER A 267 -5.11 -12.86 -6.88
N ASP A 268 -6.30 -13.12 -6.36
CA ASP A 268 -6.78 -12.57 -5.08
C ASP A 268 -6.39 -13.48 -3.89
N VAL A 269 -5.69 -14.59 -4.16
CA VAL A 269 -5.21 -15.52 -3.12
C VAL A 269 -3.74 -15.90 -3.31
N ILE A 270 -3.09 -16.23 -2.21
CA ILE A 270 -1.84 -17.00 -2.19
C ILE A 270 -2.11 -18.38 -1.63
N TRP A 271 -1.38 -19.37 -2.14
CA TRP A 271 -1.50 -20.77 -1.72
C TRP A 271 -0.33 -21.17 -0.82
N ALA A 272 -0.64 -21.89 0.25
CA ALA A 272 0.35 -22.47 1.13
C ALA A 272 -0.07 -23.88 1.56
N TRP A 273 0.90 -24.74 1.86
CA TRP A 273 0.62 -26.03 2.48
C TRP A 273 0.44 -25.83 3.99
N GLY A 274 -0.78 -26.09 4.49
CA GLY A 274 -1.16 -25.98 5.89
C GLY A 274 -1.07 -27.32 6.63
N ASP A 275 -2.02 -27.59 7.54
CA ASP A 275 -2.09 -28.86 8.28
C ASP A 275 -2.54 -30.00 7.36
N ARG A 276 -1.58 -30.55 6.61
CA ARG A 276 -1.71 -31.70 5.69
C ARG A 276 -2.62 -31.47 4.48
N GLN A 277 -2.96 -30.23 4.17
CA GLN A 277 -3.76 -29.86 3.00
C GLN A 277 -3.36 -28.49 2.47
N LEU A 278 -3.77 -28.19 1.24
CA LEU A 278 -3.55 -26.89 0.62
C LEU A 278 -4.58 -25.87 1.13
N GLU A 279 -4.10 -24.71 1.55
CA GLU A 279 -4.90 -23.60 2.05
C GLU A 279 -4.69 -22.35 1.18
N SER A 280 -5.75 -21.60 0.93
CA SER A 280 -5.69 -20.28 0.29
C SER A 280 -5.79 -19.17 1.34
N MET A 281 -5.02 -18.11 1.15
CA MET A 281 -5.08 -16.91 1.96
C MET A 281 -5.43 -15.72 1.06
N PRO A 282 -6.51 -14.97 1.33
CA PRO A 282 -6.87 -13.80 0.54
C PRO A 282 -5.80 -12.71 0.70
N VAL A 283 -5.42 -12.08 -0.40
CA VAL A 283 -4.48 -10.96 -0.42
C VAL A 283 -4.98 -9.86 -1.37
N PRO A 284 -4.76 -8.58 -1.04
CA PRO A 284 -4.96 -7.50 -2.00
C PRO A 284 -4.08 -7.70 -3.24
N ARG A 285 -4.65 -7.39 -4.41
CA ARG A 285 -3.95 -7.49 -5.69
C ARG A 285 -2.61 -6.71 -5.70
N SER A 286 -2.54 -5.60 -4.98
CA SER A 286 -1.34 -4.74 -4.86
C SER A 286 -0.17 -5.39 -4.09
N THR A 287 -0.46 -6.39 -3.24
CA THR A 287 0.55 -7.13 -2.45
C THR A 287 0.84 -8.52 -3.00
N TYR A 288 0.02 -9.04 -3.93
CA TYR A 288 0.17 -10.39 -4.48
C TYR A 288 1.60 -10.65 -5.01
N ASN A 289 2.14 -9.73 -5.81
CA ASN A 289 3.47 -9.90 -6.39
C ASN A 289 4.58 -9.92 -5.33
N ASN A 290 4.44 -9.12 -4.26
CA ASN A 290 5.39 -9.10 -3.15
C ASN A 290 5.33 -10.39 -2.32
N GLU A 291 4.13 -10.94 -2.10
CA GLU A 291 3.98 -12.21 -1.39
C GLU A 291 4.62 -13.38 -2.16
N ILE A 292 4.43 -13.43 -3.48
CA ILE A 292 5.09 -14.45 -4.29
C ILE A 292 6.61 -14.25 -4.35
N ALA A 293 7.08 -13.01 -4.46
CA ALA A 293 8.51 -12.70 -4.39
C ALA A 293 9.12 -13.15 -3.06
N LYS A 294 8.44 -12.83 -1.95
CA LYS A 294 8.83 -13.23 -0.58
C LYS A 294 8.95 -14.76 -0.44
N ASN A 295 8.00 -15.52 -1.00
CA ASN A 295 8.05 -16.98 -1.02
C ASN A 295 9.26 -17.52 -1.80
N CYS A 296 9.63 -16.88 -2.92
CA CYS A 296 10.83 -17.24 -3.66
C CYS A 296 12.10 -17.04 -2.82
N TYR A 297 12.20 -15.92 -2.09
CA TYR A 297 13.34 -15.67 -1.20
C TYR A 297 13.39 -16.61 0.00
N TYR A 298 12.26 -16.96 0.61
CA TYR A 298 12.23 -17.98 1.66
C TYR A 298 12.66 -19.36 1.14
N SER A 299 12.23 -19.72 -0.07
CA SER A 299 12.68 -20.95 -0.72
C SER A 299 14.20 -20.94 -0.97
N ALA A 300 14.76 -19.80 -1.39
CA ALA A 300 16.21 -19.64 -1.56
C ALA A 300 16.96 -19.77 -0.22
N LEU A 301 16.44 -19.15 0.84
CA LEU A 301 17.02 -19.21 2.18
C LEU A 301 16.97 -20.63 2.78
N ALA A 302 15.92 -21.41 2.47
CA ALA A 302 15.81 -22.80 2.90
C ALA A 302 16.89 -23.71 2.27
N LEU A 303 17.30 -23.40 1.04
CA LEU A 303 18.38 -24.11 0.34
C LEU A 303 19.77 -23.65 0.80
N ASP A 304 19.94 -22.35 1.03
CA ASP A 304 21.17 -21.77 1.57
C ASP A 304 20.87 -20.71 2.64
N GLY A 305 20.98 -21.13 3.91
CA GLY A 305 20.78 -20.25 5.06
C GLY A 305 21.77 -19.08 5.15
N GLY A 306 22.88 -19.14 4.41
CA GLY A 306 23.88 -18.07 4.30
C GLY A 306 23.62 -17.08 3.16
N SER A 307 22.56 -17.26 2.36
CA SER A 307 22.29 -16.40 1.21
C SER A 307 21.87 -15.00 1.64
N LEU A 308 22.81 -14.05 1.52
CA LEU A 308 22.59 -12.65 1.85
C LEU A 308 21.50 -12.02 0.97
N ASP A 309 21.46 -12.38 -0.32
CA ASP A 309 20.45 -11.87 -1.25
C ASP A 309 19.04 -12.40 -0.89
N ALA A 310 18.91 -13.66 -0.44
CA ALA A 310 17.61 -14.17 0.04
C ALA A 310 17.14 -13.43 1.30
N GLN A 311 18.04 -13.22 2.27
CA GLN A 311 17.74 -12.44 3.48
C GLN A 311 17.35 -11.00 3.16
N ALA A 312 18.06 -10.35 2.22
CA ALA A 312 17.76 -9.01 1.74
C ALA A 312 16.39 -8.93 1.05
N GLY A 313 16.06 -9.93 0.21
CA GLY A 313 14.77 -10.03 -0.48
C GLY A 313 13.61 -10.16 0.49
N ILE A 314 13.70 -11.06 1.48
CA ILE A 314 12.69 -11.21 2.54
C ILE A 314 12.47 -9.88 3.27
N ALA A 315 13.56 -9.18 3.62
CA ALA A 315 13.46 -7.91 4.32
C ALA A 315 12.79 -6.83 3.47
N ARG A 316 13.16 -6.73 2.18
CA ARG A 316 12.57 -5.77 1.23
C ARG A 316 11.07 -5.99 1.07
N GLU A 317 10.66 -7.22 0.77
CA GLU A 317 9.24 -7.50 0.53
C GLU A 317 8.41 -7.33 1.80
N SER A 318 8.94 -7.68 2.98
CA SER A 318 8.21 -7.50 4.25
C SER A 318 7.93 -6.02 4.54
N VAL A 319 8.90 -5.14 4.29
CA VAL A 319 8.75 -3.69 4.42
C VAL A 319 7.75 -3.13 3.42
N ASP A 320 7.78 -3.59 2.17
CA ASP A 320 6.87 -3.12 1.12
C ASP A 320 5.42 -3.59 1.36
N ILE A 321 5.22 -4.85 1.77
CA ILE A 321 3.89 -5.38 2.11
C ILE A 321 3.28 -4.59 3.27
N GLN A 322 4.04 -4.34 4.35
CA GLN A 322 3.57 -3.56 5.49
C GLN A 322 3.14 -2.14 5.05
N ALA A 323 3.94 -1.52 4.19
CA ALA A 323 3.68 -0.19 3.66
C ALA A 323 2.39 -0.10 2.85
N LYS A 324 2.17 -1.08 1.98
CA LYS A 324 0.98 -1.17 1.13
C LYS A 324 -0.27 -1.41 1.94
N LEU A 325 -0.22 -2.36 2.89
CA LEU A 325 -1.37 -2.65 3.75
C LEU A 325 -1.74 -1.46 4.64
N ALA A 326 -0.76 -0.75 5.22
CA ALA A 326 -1.02 0.48 5.97
C ALA A 326 -1.67 1.56 5.09
N ALA A 327 -1.28 1.67 3.82
CA ALA A 327 -1.91 2.61 2.89
C ALA A 327 -3.35 2.22 2.53
N LEU A 328 -3.64 0.92 2.41
CA LEU A 328 -5.00 0.43 2.17
C LEU A 328 -5.90 0.61 3.40
N GLU A 329 -5.38 0.36 4.61
CA GLU A 329 -6.08 0.59 5.87
C GLU A 329 -6.42 2.08 6.06
N SER A 330 -5.46 2.97 5.81
CA SER A 330 -5.69 4.44 5.80
C SER A 330 -6.69 4.87 4.73
N ALA A 331 -6.85 4.11 3.65
CA ALA A 331 -7.86 4.33 2.62
C ALA A 331 -9.24 3.73 2.96
N GLY A 332 -9.40 3.19 4.18
CA GLY A 332 -10.66 2.63 4.66
C GLY A 332 -10.96 1.21 4.18
N GLN A 333 -9.99 0.51 3.57
CA GLN A 333 -10.17 -0.90 3.20
C GLN A 333 -10.05 -1.82 4.43
N ASP A 334 -10.88 -2.85 4.48
CA ASP A 334 -10.84 -3.86 5.53
C ASP A 334 -9.67 -4.84 5.32
N VAL A 335 -8.50 -4.44 5.83
CA VAL A 335 -7.25 -5.21 5.74
C VAL A 335 -6.59 -5.42 7.11
N SER A 336 -7.29 -5.13 8.22
CA SER A 336 -6.69 -5.10 9.56
C SER A 336 -6.06 -6.44 9.98
N ASP A 337 -6.69 -7.57 9.63
CA ASP A 337 -6.12 -8.91 9.86
C ASP A 337 -4.78 -9.12 9.11
N LEU A 338 -4.65 -8.55 7.92
CA LEU A 338 -3.42 -8.63 7.13
C LEU A 338 -2.36 -7.68 7.65
N VAL A 339 -2.74 -6.49 8.15
CA VAL A 339 -1.84 -5.54 8.80
C VAL A 339 -1.19 -6.18 10.02
N GLU A 340 -1.96 -6.86 10.88
CA GLU A 340 -1.42 -7.55 12.06
C GLU A 340 -0.40 -8.63 11.66
N LYS A 341 -0.72 -9.44 10.64
CA LYS A 341 0.20 -10.47 10.11
C LYS A 341 1.47 -9.87 9.50
N ALA A 342 1.35 -8.78 8.73
CA ALA A 342 2.49 -8.09 8.15
C ALA A 342 3.39 -7.48 9.24
N GLN A 343 2.81 -7.03 10.35
CA GLN A 343 3.56 -6.53 11.49
C GLN A 343 4.38 -7.63 12.18
N ALA A 344 3.86 -8.86 12.26
CA ALA A 344 4.66 -10.02 12.67
C ALA A 344 5.80 -10.32 11.69
N GLY A 345 5.59 -10.10 10.38
CA GLY A 345 6.63 -10.20 9.35
C GLY A 345 7.84 -9.28 9.57
N MET A 346 7.65 -8.14 10.23
CA MET A 346 8.75 -7.22 10.57
C MET A 346 9.78 -7.82 11.53
N LEU A 347 9.43 -8.88 12.28
CA LEU A 347 10.40 -9.64 13.07
C LEU A 347 11.50 -10.24 12.19
N ALA A 348 11.19 -10.66 10.96
CA ALA A 348 12.18 -11.15 10.00
C ALA A 348 13.13 -10.03 9.57
N VAL A 349 12.62 -8.82 9.32
CA VAL A 349 13.42 -7.63 8.96
C VAL A 349 14.43 -7.31 10.06
N LEU A 350 13.98 -7.25 11.31
CA LEU A 350 14.83 -6.97 12.46
C LEU A 350 15.87 -8.07 12.73
N SER A 351 15.55 -9.32 12.37
CA SER A 351 16.42 -10.48 12.56
C SER A 351 17.41 -10.70 11.42
N ALA A 352 17.18 -10.14 10.23
CA ALA A 352 18.05 -10.28 9.06
C ALA A 352 19.43 -9.63 9.25
N GLY A 353 19.51 -8.63 10.12
CA GLY A 353 20.74 -7.94 10.49
C GLY A 353 21.23 -6.90 9.47
N PRO A 354 22.25 -6.09 9.83
CA PRO A 354 22.62 -4.91 9.06
C PRO A 354 23.12 -5.21 7.64
N GLY A 355 23.78 -6.35 7.42
CA GLY A 355 24.32 -6.72 6.10
C GLY A 355 23.22 -6.98 5.07
N ALA A 356 22.17 -7.71 5.46
CA ALA A 356 21.04 -8.00 4.58
C ALA A 356 20.23 -6.74 4.29
N LEU A 357 20.01 -5.90 5.31
CA LEU A 357 19.32 -4.61 5.14
C LEU A 357 20.13 -3.63 4.27
N ASP A 358 21.45 -3.59 4.39
CA ASP A 358 22.31 -2.77 3.51
C ASP A 358 22.22 -3.24 2.05
N ARG A 359 22.17 -4.57 1.84
CA ARG A 359 21.98 -5.14 0.51
C ARG A 359 20.62 -4.78 -0.08
N ALA A 360 19.55 -4.88 0.71
CA ALA A 360 18.19 -4.50 0.31
C ALA A 360 18.05 -2.99 0.02
N LEU A 361 18.70 -2.15 0.83
CA LEU A 361 18.77 -0.71 0.57
C LEU A 361 19.51 -0.42 -0.73
N GLY A 362 20.62 -1.13 -1.00
CA GLY A 362 21.37 -1.01 -2.24
C GLY A 362 20.50 -1.27 -3.48
N TRP A 363 19.71 -2.34 -3.46
CA TRP A 363 18.72 -2.61 -4.52
C TRP A 363 17.69 -1.50 -4.67
N SER A 364 17.22 -0.94 -3.56
CA SER A 364 16.23 0.15 -3.59
C SER A 364 16.83 1.43 -4.18
N VAL A 365 18.12 1.71 -3.93
CA VAL A 365 18.84 2.83 -4.56
C VAL A 365 19.00 2.59 -6.07
N GLU A 366 19.36 1.37 -6.47
CA GLU A 366 19.54 0.99 -7.88
C GLU A 366 18.23 1.06 -8.68
N SER A 367 17.12 0.63 -8.08
CA SER A 367 15.80 0.64 -8.71
C SER A 367 15.06 1.98 -8.60
N GLY A 368 15.54 2.90 -7.76
CA GLY A 368 14.86 4.16 -7.45
C GLY A 368 13.62 3.99 -6.56
N ASP A 369 13.46 2.86 -5.89
CA ASP A 369 12.36 2.61 -4.94
C ASP A 369 12.57 3.37 -3.62
N SER A 370 12.24 4.67 -3.65
CA SER A 370 12.37 5.56 -2.49
C SER A 370 11.52 5.13 -1.30
N ALA A 371 10.34 4.54 -1.54
CA ALA A 371 9.39 4.20 -0.49
C ALA A 371 9.89 3.01 0.35
N THR A 372 10.36 1.94 -0.30
CA THR A 372 10.91 0.79 0.42
C THR A 372 12.27 1.13 1.02
N GLY A 373 13.14 1.81 0.24
CA GLY A 373 14.47 2.18 0.70
C GLY A 373 14.46 3.10 1.93
N SER A 374 13.53 4.07 2.02
CA SER A 374 13.45 4.97 3.19
C SER A 374 13.15 4.21 4.48
N ARG A 375 12.25 3.22 4.41
CA ARG A 375 11.89 2.37 5.56
C ARG A 375 13.04 1.43 5.94
N ILE A 376 13.74 0.85 4.97
CA ILE A 376 14.95 0.04 5.24
C ILE A 376 16.03 0.90 5.91
N ALA A 377 16.26 2.13 5.43
CA ALA A 377 17.22 3.06 6.02
C ALA A 377 16.87 3.39 7.49
N GLN A 378 15.58 3.56 7.80
CA GLN A 378 15.12 3.74 9.18
C GLN A 378 15.53 2.55 10.08
N GLN A 379 15.28 1.31 9.63
CA GLN A 379 15.67 0.10 10.38
C GLN A 379 17.19 -0.01 10.56
N LEU A 380 17.96 0.35 9.53
CA LEU A 380 19.43 0.38 9.59
C LEU A 380 19.95 1.37 10.64
N GLY A 381 19.30 2.53 10.82
CA GLY A 381 19.68 3.49 11.86
C GLY A 381 19.65 2.89 13.27
N GLU A 382 18.70 1.99 13.53
CA GLU A 382 18.58 1.30 14.82
C GLU A 382 19.57 0.15 14.97
N LEU A 383 19.87 -0.58 13.89
CA LEU A 383 20.61 -1.85 13.96
C LEU A 383 22.12 -1.71 13.66
N ALA A 384 22.51 -0.81 12.77
CA ALA A 384 23.88 -0.77 12.26
C ALA A 384 24.87 -0.19 13.27
N SER A 385 25.99 -0.89 13.51
CA SER A 385 27.04 -0.44 14.43
C SER A 385 28.06 0.51 13.80
N ALA A 386 28.02 0.70 12.47
CA ALA A 386 28.90 1.57 11.71
C ALA A 386 28.19 2.07 10.43
N PRO A 387 28.65 3.17 9.81
CA PRO A 387 28.14 3.62 8.52
C PRO A 387 28.27 2.54 7.45
N LEU A 388 27.21 2.34 6.66
CA LEU A 388 27.16 1.32 5.63
C LEU A 388 27.19 1.94 4.21
N PRO A 389 27.71 1.21 3.20
CA PRO A 389 27.81 1.72 1.82
C PRO A 389 26.48 2.18 1.23
N SER A 390 25.40 1.41 1.37
CA SER A 390 24.12 1.76 0.74
C SER A 390 23.44 2.95 1.42
N LEU A 391 23.65 3.16 2.72
CA LEU A 391 23.24 4.39 3.39
C LEU A 391 23.93 5.62 2.79
N THR A 392 25.22 5.50 2.46
CA THR A 392 25.97 6.59 1.83
C THR A 392 25.51 6.81 0.39
N ALA A 393 25.24 5.73 -0.36
CA ALA A 393 24.73 5.81 -1.73
C ALA A 393 23.33 6.44 -1.79
N ALA A 394 22.46 6.12 -0.82
CA ALA A 394 21.10 6.65 -0.72
C ALA A 394 21.04 8.18 -0.56
N LEU A 395 22.08 8.80 0.03
CA LEU A 395 22.16 10.27 0.14
C LEU A 395 22.07 10.96 -1.22
N SER A 396 22.70 10.38 -2.25
CA SER A 396 22.79 10.96 -3.60
C SER A 396 21.82 10.33 -4.59
N GLY A 397 21.45 9.05 -4.42
CA GLY A 397 20.66 8.29 -5.40
C GLY A 397 19.22 7.95 -5.00
N GLY A 398 18.82 8.15 -3.74
CA GLY A 398 17.57 7.59 -3.21
C GLY A 398 16.29 8.43 -3.34
N GLY A 399 16.37 9.62 -3.93
CA GLY A 399 15.28 10.60 -3.84
C GLY A 399 15.13 11.19 -2.43
N ALA A 400 14.25 12.19 -2.29
CA ALA A 400 14.24 13.06 -1.10
C ALA A 400 13.92 12.31 0.22
N SER A 401 13.00 11.35 0.20
CA SER A 401 12.60 10.62 1.42
C SER A 401 13.67 9.62 1.86
N MET A 402 14.18 8.79 0.93
CA MET A 402 15.26 7.84 1.24
C MET A 402 16.56 8.56 1.65
N SER A 403 16.93 9.65 0.96
CA SER A 403 18.10 10.46 1.32
C SER A 403 17.97 11.03 2.73
N GLY A 404 16.80 11.55 3.09
CA GLY A 404 16.50 12.02 4.44
C GLY A 404 16.63 10.94 5.51
N GLU A 405 16.01 9.77 5.32
CA GLU A 405 16.11 8.66 6.28
C GLU A 405 17.53 8.09 6.38
N ALA A 406 18.25 8.00 5.26
CA ALA A 406 19.64 7.58 5.26
C ALA A 406 20.53 8.56 6.05
N ALA A 407 20.27 9.86 5.93
CA ALA A 407 20.97 10.89 6.70
C ALA A 407 20.65 10.79 8.20
N VAL A 408 19.38 10.56 8.57
CA VAL A 408 18.97 10.29 9.96
C VAL A 408 19.68 9.05 10.52
N ALA A 409 19.69 7.95 9.77
CA ALA A 409 20.36 6.71 10.16
C ALA A 409 21.86 6.93 10.39
N LEU A 410 22.55 7.58 9.46
CA LEU A 410 23.99 7.90 9.58
C LEU A 410 24.27 8.80 10.79
N ALA A 411 23.41 9.76 11.09
CA ALA A 411 23.53 10.62 12.26
C ALA A 411 23.34 9.85 13.57
N HIS A 412 22.34 8.97 13.66
CA HIS A 412 22.12 8.11 14.82
C HIS A 412 23.32 7.19 15.08
N ILE A 413 23.87 6.59 14.01
CA ILE A 413 25.10 5.78 14.09
C ILE A 413 26.26 6.63 14.61
N ALA A 414 26.47 7.84 14.08
CA ALA A 414 27.54 8.72 14.51
C ALA A 414 27.42 9.11 15.99
N VAL A 415 26.23 9.51 16.44
CA VAL A 415 25.95 9.86 17.85
C VAL A 415 26.19 8.65 18.76
N ARG A 416 25.63 7.48 18.42
CA ARG A 416 25.77 6.24 19.22
C ARG A 416 27.21 5.78 19.32
N THR A 417 27.98 5.88 18.24
CA THR A 417 29.39 5.47 18.19
C THR A 417 30.35 6.57 18.67
N GLN A 418 29.82 7.73 19.10
CA GLN A 418 30.60 8.90 19.49
C GLN A 418 31.61 9.34 18.42
N SER A 419 31.22 9.25 17.15
CA SER A 419 31.99 9.69 15.98
C SER A 419 31.38 10.95 15.34
N GLY A 420 32.13 11.58 14.43
CA GLY A 420 31.62 12.66 13.58
C GLY A 420 30.98 12.10 12.30
N THR A 421 30.19 12.92 11.60
CA THR A 421 29.63 12.60 10.29
C THR A 421 30.06 13.61 9.21
N SER A 422 29.74 13.34 7.95
CA SER A 422 30.13 14.17 6.80
C SER A 422 29.23 15.39 6.63
N ALA A 423 29.72 16.41 5.92
CA ALA A 423 28.91 17.58 5.54
C ALA A 423 27.70 17.20 4.68
N ALA A 424 27.82 16.20 3.80
CA ALA A 424 26.71 15.70 2.99
C ALA A 424 25.54 15.17 3.83
N VAL A 425 25.84 14.51 4.97
CA VAL A 425 24.80 14.06 5.91
C VAL A 425 24.12 15.27 6.56
N VAL A 426 24.89 16.28 6.98
CA VAL A 426 24.35 17.53 7.56
C VAL A 426 23.44 18.25 6.56
N ASP A 427 23.86 18.38 5.31
CA ASP A 427 23.09 19.04 4.25
C ASP A 427 21.79 18.29 3.94
N ALA A 428 21.84 16.95 3.87
CA ALA A 428 20.67 16.10 3.67
C ALA A 428 19.69 16.19 4.86
N LEU A 429 20.19 16.19 6.09
CA LEU A 429 19.37 16.41 7.29
C LEU A 429 18.72 17.80 7.29
N GLY A 430 19.48 18.84 6.93
CA GLY A 430 18.93 20.20 6.82
C GLY A 430 17.81 20.26 5.79
N THR A 431 18.01 19.66 4.62
CA THR A 431 16.99 19.56 3.57
C THR A 431 15.75 18.82 4.06
N ALA A 432 15.91 17.69 4.76
CA ALA A 432 14.80 16.91 5.31
C ALA A 432 14.04 17.63 6.44
N ALA A 433 14.76 18.33 7.34
CA ALA A 433 14.17 19.12 8.42
C ALA A 433 13.33 20.30 7.88
N GLY A 434 13.87 21.01 6.89
CA GLY A 434 13.20 22.15 6.25
C GLY A 434 12.14 21.78 5.22
N ARG A 435 11.98 20.49 4.90
CA ARG A 435 11.05 20.03 3.87
C ARG A 435 9.62 20.38 4.26
N ARG A 436 8.91 21.01 3.32
CA ARG A 436 7.45 21.16 3.35
C ARG A 436 6.87 20.31 2.24
N VAL A 437 5.80 19.56 2.55
CA VAL A 437 5.06 18.82 1.53
C VAL A 437 4.17 19.81 0.79
N VAL A 438 4.51 20.05 -0.47
CA VAL A 438 3.63 20.74 -1.42
C VAL A 438 2.72 19.66 -2.01
N LYS A 439 1.41 19.91 -2.07
CA LYS A 439 0.50 18.97 -2.72
C LYS A 439 0.75 19.05 -4.22
N ILE A 440 0.94 17.92 -4.91
CA ILE A 440 1.17 17.92 -6.37
C ILE A 440 0.10 17.06 -7.04
N ALA A 441 -0.58 17.62 -8.04
CA ALA A 441 -1.47 16.86 -8.90
C ALA A 441 -0.99 16.95 -10.35
N LEU A 442 -0.90 15.81 -11.03
CA LEU A 442 -0.55 15.76 -12.46
C LEU A 442 -1.82 15.58 -13.29
N VAL A 443 -2.07 16.53 -14.18
CA VAL A 443 -3.13 16.48 -15.20
C VAL A 443 -2.52 15.99 -16.50
N ILE A 444 -2.89 14.79 -16.93
CA ILE A 444 -2.51 14.19 -18.22
C ILE A 444 -3.72 14.31 -19.14
N ASP A 445 -3.79 15.37 -19.94
CA ASP A 445 -4.97 15.68 -20.75
C ASP A 445 -4.61 16.44 -22.02
N GLY A 446 -5.19 16.02 -23.15
CA GLY A 446 -5.03 16.71 -24.43
C GLY A 446 -5.81 18.02 -24.52
N ASP A 447 -6.81 18.22 -23.67
CA ASP A 447 -7.58 19.47 -23.61
C ASP A 447 -6.89 20.49 -22.70
N ALA A 448 -6.22 21.47 -23.34
CA ALA A 448 -5.51 22.53 -22.63
C ALA A 448 -6.44 23.46 -21.83
N GLN A 449 -7.67 23.72 -22.29
CA GLN A 449 -8.59 24.61 -21.58
C GLN A 449 -9.14 23.96 -20.31
N ARG A 450 -9.46 22.66 -20.39
CA ARG A 450 -9.86 21.86 -19.24
C ARG A 450 -8.70 21.74 -18.25
N ALA A 451 -7.50 21.48 -18.72
CA ALA A 451 -6.30 21.41 -17.88
C ALA A 451 -6.00 22.72 -17.15
N ASP A 452 -6.05 23.87 -17.84
CA ASP A 452 -5.83 25.19 -17.22
C ASP A 452 -6.87 25.50 -16.12
N SER A 453 -8.13 25.11 -16.36
CA SER A 453 -9.22 25.26 -15.40
C SER A 453 -9.01 24.38 -14.17
N LEU A 454 -8.58 23.13 -14.38
CA LEU A 454 -8.25 22.19 -13.30
C LEU A 454 -7.05 22.68 -12.48
N ILE A 455 -5.97 23.12 -13.12
CA ILE A 455 -4.81 23.67 -12.41
C ILE A 455 -5.20 24.88 -11.55
N SER A 456 -6.03 25.78 -12.10
CA SER A 456 -6.51 26.95 -11.36
C SER A 456 -7.37 26.58 -10.14
N ALA A 457 -8.15 25.50 -10.23
CA ALA A 457 -8.96 25.01 -9.12
C ALA A 457 -8.10 24.25 -8.08
N LEU A 458 -7.07 23.52 -8.53
CA LEU A 458 -6.07 22.89 -7.65
C LEU A 458 -5.30 23.94 -6.84
N ASP A 459 -4.87 25.04 -7.47
CA ASP A 459 -4.14 26.12 -6.82
C ASP A 459 -4.96 26.76 -5.67
N GLN A 460 -6.27 26.90 -5.85
CA GLN A 460 -7.18 27.39 -4.80
C GLN A 460 -7.28 26.44 -3.59
N GLN A 461 -6.95 25.17 -3.76
CA GLN A 461 -6.88 24.18 -2.68
C GLN A 461 -5.45 23.96 -2.15
N ASP A 462 -4.52 24.89 -2.43
CA ASP A 462 -3.08 24.79 -2.15
C ASP A 462 -2.44 23.54 -2.79
N VAL A 463 -2.91 23.14 -3.98
CA VAL A 463 -2.37 22.04 -4.78
C VAL A 463 -1.64 22.56 -6.00
N LEU A 464 -0.36 22.23 -6.12
CA LEU A 464 0.45 22.51 -7.29
C LEU A 464 0.04 21.58 -8.44
N GLY A 465 -0.77 22.10 -9.36
CA GLY A 465 -1.11 21.44 -10.61
C GLY A 465 0.06 21.45 -11.61
N GLN A 466 0.35 20.29 -12.20
CA GLN A 466 1.23 20.12 -13.35
C GLN A 466 0.42 19.61 -14.53
N HIS A 467 0.73 20.03 -15.76
CA HIS A 467 0.01 19.57 -16.96
C HIS A 467 0.94 18.90 -17.97
N ALA A 468 0.48 17.76 -18.49
CA ALA A 468 1.00 17.08 -19.65
C ALA A 468 -0.08 17.04 -20.74
N GLY A 469 0.25 17.53 -21.94
CA GLY A 469 -0.68 17.62 -23.07
C GLY A 469 -0.93 16.30 -23.81
N SER A 470 -0.29 15.20 -23.39
CA SER A 470 -0.39 13.88 -24.02
C SER A 470 -0.07 12.77 -23.02
N GLY A 471 -0.47 11.54 -23.33
CA GLY A 471 -0.21 10.39 -22.47
C GLY A 471 1.28 10.08 -22.31
N VAL A 472 2.05 10.11 -23.41
CA VAL A 472 3.50 9.86 -23.37
C VAL A 472 4.21 10.96 -22.57
N GLN A 473 3.82 12.23 -22.77
CA GLN A 473 4.37 13.34 -21.99
C GLN A 473 4.06 13.16 -20.49
N GLY A 474 2.83 12.73 -20.16
CA GLY A 474 2.41 12.47 -18.79
C GLY A 474 3.24 11.39 -18.12
N LEU A 475 3.49 10.27 -18.81
CA LEU A 475 4.32 9.18 -18.29
C LEU A 475 5.79 9.60 -18.11
N VAL A 476 6.33 10.41 -19.02
CA VAL A 476 7.68 10.98 -18.87
C VAL A 476 7.75 11.94 -17.67
N MET A 477 6.73 12.79 -17.50
CA MET A 477 6.64 13.70 -16.36
C MET A 477 6.48 12.95 -15.03
N LEU A 478 5.72 11.86 -14.99
CA LEU A 478 5.68 10.97 -13.82
C LEU A 478 7.06 10.42 -13.48
N GLY A 479 7.90 10.10 -14.47
CA GLY A 479 9.28 9.70 -14.22
C GLY A 479 10.16 10.81 -13.60
N GLN A 480 9.76 12.08 -13.70
CA GLN A 480 10.53 13.25 -13.25
C GLN A 480 9.99 13.90 -11.99
N LEU A 481 8.68 13.83 -11.76
CA LEU A 481 7.99 14.43 -10.63
C LEU A 481 8.00 13.48 -9.43
N ALA A 482 8.77 13.79 -8.38
CA ALA A 482 8.70 13.03 -7.14
C ALA A 482 7.51 13.48 -6.29
N GLY A 483 6.67 12.53 -5.85
CA GLY A 483 5.60 12.78 -4.87
C GLY A 483 4.31 13.36 -5.47
N VAL A 484 3.83 12.81 -6.59
CA VAL A 484 2.51 13.14 -7.14
C VAL A 484 1.41 12.53 -6.25
N ASP A 485 0.54 13.38 -5.70
CA ASP A 485 -0.52 13.02 -4.75
C ASP A 485 -1.82 12.61 -5.44
N ALA A 486 -2.06 13.08 -6.66
CA ALA A 486 -3.20 12.68 -7.50
C ALA A 486 -2.84 12.77 -8.98
N ILE A 487 -3.37 11.84 -9.78
CA ILE A 487 -3.20 11.83 -11.23
C ILE A 487 -4.59 11.95 -11.87
N LEU A 488 -4.79 12.97 -12.70
CA LEU A 488 -6.02 13.19 -13.45
C LEU A 488 -5.73 12.82 -14.91
N VAL A 489 -6.43 11.83 -15.47
CA VAL A 489 -6.17 11.34 -16.82
C VAL A 489 -7.37 11.63 -17.72
N GLY A 490 -7.13 12.30 -18.85
CA GLY A 490 -8.12 12.53 -19.89
C GLY A 490 -8.71 11.22 -20.44
N ASP A 491 -10.00 11.20 -20.69
CA ASP A 491 -10.70 10.09 -21.37
C ASP A 491 -10.39 9.98 -22.86
N SER A 492 -9.77 11.01 -23.43
CA SER A 492 -9.27 11.01 -24.81
C SER A 492 -7.88 11.64 -24.88
N LEU A 493 -6.87 10.82 -25.21
CA LEU A 493 -5.49 11.23 -25.38
C LEU A 493 -5.04 11.08 -26.84
N SER A 494 -4.11 11.93 -27.27
CA SER A 494 -3.75 12.09 -28.69
C SER A 494 -2.75 11.08 -29.23
N ASP A 495 -1.99 10.40 -28.36
CA ASP A 495 -0.81 9.60 -28.71
C ASP A 495 -0.87 8.13 -28.26
N ILE A 496 -1.39 7.86 -27.07
CA ILE A 496 -1.63 6.53 -26.52
C ILE A 496 -3.00 6.48 -25.85
N THR A 497 -3.56 5.28 -25.67
CA THR A 497 -4.89 5.14 -25.05
C THR A 497 -4.84 5.49 -23.56
N THR A 498 -5.95 6.03 -23.04
CA THR A 498 -6.16 6.25 -21.60
C THR A 498 -5.94 4.98 -20.79
N ASP A 499 -6.41 3.83 -21.31
CA ASP A 499 -6.18 2.54 -20.70
C ASP A 499 -4.69 2.16 -20.59
N ALA A 500 -3.90 2.41 -21.63
CA ALA A 500 -2.47 2.16 -21.61
C ALA A 500 -1.75 3.07 -20.60
N VAL A 501 -2.16 4.34 -20.48
CA VAL A 501 -1.62 5.25 -19.45
C VAL A 501 -1.94 4.75 -18.05
N ILE A 502 -3.20 4.43 -17.77
CA ILE A 502 -3.63 3.92 -16.46
C ILE A 502 -2.93 2.59 -16.14
N ALA A 503 -2.81 1.68 -17.11
CA ALA A 503 -2.07 0.43 -16.94
C ALA A 503 -0.60 0.68 -16.57
N GLN A 504 0.09 1.60 -17.26
CA GLN A 504 1.48 1.93 -16.95
C GLN A 504 1.65 2.65 -15.61
N ILE A 505 0.70 3.50 -15.20
CA ILE A 505 0.68 4.09 -13.85
C ILE A 505 0.60 2.98 -12.80
N ARG A 506 -0.30 2.00 -12.98
CA ARG A 506 -0.47 0.87 -12.05
C ARG A 506 0.70 -0.13 -12.08
N GLN A 507 1.41 -0.21 -13.19
CA GLN A 507 2.64 -1.01 -13.29
C GLN A 507 3.86 -0.30 -12.68
N ASN A 508 3.82 1.03 -12.50
CA ASN A 508 4.91 1.80 -11.91
C ASN A 508 4.84 1.76 -10.37
N PRO A 509 5.83 1.16 -9.67
CA PRO A 509 5.82 1.06 -8.21
C PRO A 509 5.74 2.41 -7.48
N ALA A 510 6.23 3.49 -8.10
CA ALA A 510 6.18 4.83 -7.50
C ALA A 510 4.76 5.43 -7.45
N TYR A 511 3.85 5.00 -8.34
CA TYR A 511 2.53 5.61 -8.54
C TYR A 511 1.35 4.63 -8.51
N GLU A 512 1.62 3.33 -8.30
CA GLU A 512 0.57 2.31 -8.35
C GLU A 512 -0.57 2.53 -7.35
N ASN A 513 -0.27 3.17 -6.22
CA ASN A 513 -1.22 3.51 -5.17
C ASN A 513 -1.59 5.00 -5.19
N THR A 514 -1.11 5.78 -6.16
CA THR A 514 -1.53 7.17 -6.32
C THR A 514 -3.00 7.19 -6.77
N PRO A 515 -3.88 7.96 -6.12
CA PRO A 515 -5.24 8.17 -6.60
C PRO A 515 -5.23 8.60 -8.06
N THR A 516 -5.91 7.83 -8.90
CA THR A 516 -6.03 8.15 -10.32
C THR A 516 -7.50 8.42 -10.60
N TYR A 517 -7.80 9.59 -11.13
CA TYR A 517 -9.13 9.98 -11.52
C TYR A 517 -9.23 10.10 -13.03
N LEU A 518 -10.34 9.62 -13.58
CA LEU A 518 -10.62 9.76 -15.00
C LEU A 518 -11.37 11.07 -15.25
N LEU A 519 -10.86 11.89 -16.16
CA LEU A 519 -11.49 13.13 -16.56
C LEU A 519 -12.54 12.85 -17.65
N THR A 520 -13.72 12.41 -17.23
CA THR A 520 -14.84 12.11 -18.12
C THR A 520 -16.18 12.51 -17.53
N SER A 521 -17.15 12.74 -18.41
CA SER A 521 -18.56 12.83 -18.05
C SER A 521 -19.30 11.50 -18.23
N SER A 522 -18.64 10.49 -18.80
CA SER A 522 -19.24 9.18 -19.06
C SER A 522 -18.98 8.21 -17.90
N GLU A 523 -20.03 7.84 -17.18
CA GLU A 523 -19.93 6.84 -16.10
C GLU A 523 -19.56 5.45 -16.68
N ASP A 524 -20.00 5.10 -17.90
CA ASP A 524 -19.60 3.86 -18.57
C ASP A 524 -18.08 3.74 -18.77
N VAL A 525 -17.44 4.84 -19.19
CA VAL A 525 -15.98 4.86 -19.39
C VAL A 525 -15.27 4.78 -18.05
N SER A 526 -15.81 5.41 -16.99
CA SER A 526 -15.28 5.30 -15.62
C SER A 526 -15.32 3.86 -15.09
N ASP A 527 -16.47 3.20 -15.18
CA ASP A 527 -16.69 1.89 -14.58
C ASP A 527 -15.89 0.77 -15.25
N ALA A 528 -15.59 0.93 -16.54
CA ALA A 528 -14.70 0.02 -17.27
C ALA A 528 -13.30 -0.11 -16.62
N TYR A 529 -12.87 0.89 -15.84
CA TYR A 529 -11.61 0.84 -15.12
C TYR A 529 -11.71 0.24 -13.72
N GLY A 530 -12.90 0.13 -13.12
CA GLY A 530 -13.12 -0.50 -11.82
C GLY A 530 -12.16 0.01 -10.73
N ASP A 531 -11.49 -0.91 -10.04
CA ASP A 531 -10.53 -0.62 -8.98
C ASP A 531 -9.22 0.02 -9.46
N ARG A 532 -9.02 0.17 -10.78
CA ARG A 532 -7.85 0.83 -11.36
C ARG A 532 -7.93 2.34 -11.28
N ILE A 533 -9.07 2.94 -10.94
CA ILE A 533 -9.24 4.37 -10.68
C ILE A 533 -9.99 4.59 -9.36
N GLN A 534 -9.87 5.79 -8.79
CA GLN A 534 -10.57 6.17 -7.54
C GLN A 534 -11.92 6.84 -7.81
N GLY A 535 -12.13 7.36 -9.02
CA GLY A 535 -13.37 8.00 -9.43
C GLY A 535 -13.21 8.74 -10.75
N ALA A 536 -14.26 9.44 -11.17
CA ALA A 536 -14.26 10.21 -12.41
C ALA A 536 -15.05 11.52 -12.28
N PHE A 537 -14.63 12.55 -13.02
CA PHE A 537 -15.36 13.82 -13.14
C PHE A 537 -14.96 14.58 -14.41
N ALA A 538 -15.84 15.41 -14.95
CA ALA A 538 -15.66 15.98 -16.29
C ALA A 538 -14.75 17.22 -16.36
N GLY A 539 -14.57 17.94 -15.25
CA GLY A 539 -13.87 19.23 -15.23
C GLY A 539 -13.73 19.81 -13.81
N ALA A 540 -13.35 21.07 -13.72
CA ALA A 540 -12.98 21.73 -12.45
C ALA A 540 -14.08 21.72 -11.38
N ASP A 541 -15.36 21.67 -11.76
CA ASP A 541 -16.48 21.60 -10.80
C ASP A 541 -16.50 20.31 -9.98
N GLY A 542 -15.85 19.24 -10.47
CA GLY A 542 -15.74 17.96 -9.76
C GLY A 542 -14.52 17.86 -8.85
N ILE A 543 -13.71 18.92 -8.73
CA ILE A 543 -12.43 18.84 -8.04
C ILE A 543 -12.56 18.62 -6.53
N ASP A 544 -13.71 18.93 -5.96
CA ASP A 544 -14.04 18.65 -4.56
C ASP A 544 -14.01 17.14 -4.25
N ALA A 545 -14.16 16.27 -5.26
CA ALA A 545 -13.94 14.83 -5.11
C ALA A 545 -12.49 14.49 -4.73
N LEU A 546 -11.55 15.39 -4.99
CA LEU A 546 -10.16 15.26 -4.55
C LEU A 546 -9.94 15.80 -3.14
N SER A 547 -10.87 16.55 -2.55
CA SER A 547 -10.68 17.15 -1.22
C SER A 547 -10.55 16.08 -0.14
N GLU A 548 -11.40 15.03 -0.15
CA GLU A 548 -11.25 13.89 0.76
C GLU A 548 -9.92 13.14 0.53
N VAL A 549 -9.46 13.06 -0.72
CA VAL A 549 -8.16 12.43 -1.06
C VAL A 549 -6.99 13.25 -0.56
N PHE A 550 -7.02 14.57 -0.77
CA PHE A 550 -6.02 15.52 -0.30
C PHE A 550 -6.14 15.82 1.20
N GLU A 551 -7.18 15.35 1.89
CA GLU A 551 -7.25 15.36 3.34
C GLU A 551 -6.73 14.03 3.89
N ALA A 552 -7.28 12.88 3.45
CA ALA A 552 -6.94 11.55 3.98
C ALA A 552 -5.52 11.07 3.62
N LYS A 553 -5.12 11.07 2.32
CA LYS A 553 -3.75 10.64 1.93
C LYS A 553 -2.69 11.66 2.32
N LEU A 554 -3.09 12.91 2.41
CA LEU A 554 -2.18 14.00 2.69
C LEU A 554 -1.94 14.17 4.17
N ASP A 555 -2.90 13.80 5.03
CA ASP A 555 -2.62 13.61 6.46
C ASP A 555 -1.56 12.54 6.66
N ASP A 556 -1.61 11.41 5.94
CA ASP A 556 -0.59 10.36 6.04
C ASP A 556 0.76 10.78 5.42
N SER A 557 0.78 11.35 4.20
CA SER A 557 2.01 11.84 3.57
C SER A 557 2.66 13.02 4.31
N ARG A 558 1.87 13.99 4.79
CA ARG A 558 2.36 15.07 5.67
C ARG A 558 2.81 14.52 7.00
N ALA A 559 2.06 13.62 7.63
CA ALA A 559 2.51 13.00 8.87
C ALA A 559 3.83 12.27 8.70
N ARG A 560 4.01 11.51 7.60
CA ARG A 560 5.29 10.85 7.27
C ARG A 560 6.42 11.85 7.04
N ALA A 561 6.16 12.92 6.29
CA ALA A 561 7.17 13.95 6.02
C ALA A 561 7.50 14.79 7.26
N ASP A 562 6.52 15.18 8.07
CA ASP A 562 6.70 15.87 9.34
C ASP A 562 7.42 14.97 10.33
N ALA A 563 7.11 13.66 10.37
CA ALA A 563 7.85 12.70 11.18
C ALA A 563 9.31 12.57 10.75
N LEU A 564 9.59 12.58 9.44
CA LEU A 564 10.96 12.65 8.92
C LEU A 564 11.62 13.99 9.27
N SER A 565 10.93 15.12 9.11
CA SER A 565 11.45 16.45 9.49
C SER A 565 11.79 16.51 10.98
N ALA A 566 10.93 15.96 11.84
CA ALA A 566 11.13 15.87 13.28
C ALA A 566 12.35 14.99 13.62
N ARG A 567 12.46 13.80 13.01
CA ARG A 567 13.64 12.93 13.17
C ARG A 567 14.93 13.61 12.69
N ALA A 568 14.89 14.30 11.55
CA ALA A 568 16.04 15.01 10.99
C ALA A 568 16.47 16.18 11.88
N ALA A 569 15.53 17.00 12.36
CA ALA A 569 15.81 18.07 13.31
C ALA A 569 16.35 17.54 14.64
N GLY A 570 15.79 16.42 15.14
CA GLY A 570 16.28 15.71 16.33
C GLY A 570 17.71 15.18 16.15
N ALA A 571 18.00 14.58 15.00
CA ALA A 571 19.34 14.10 14.65
C ALA A 571 20.35 15.25 14.58
N LEU A 572 19.98 16.39 13.98
CA LEU A 572 20.81 17.61 13.98
C LEU A 572 21.07 18.14 15.39
N ALA A 573 20.05 18.17 16.25
CA ALA A 573 20.19 18.59 17.64
C ALA A 573 21.16 17.67 18.40
N ALA A 574 21.03 16.35 18.23
CA ALA A 574 21.92 15.37 18.86
C ALA A 574 23.37 15.49 18.35
N LEU A 575 23.56 15.68 17.04
CA LEU A 575 24.88 15.92 16.45
C LEU A 575 25.51 17.23 16.98
N ALA A 576 24.73 18.31 17.06
CA ALA A 576 25.19 19.59 17.61
C ALA A 576 25.65 19.44 19.07
N GLN A 577 24.87 18.73 19.89
CA GLN A 577 25.18 18.47 21.30
C GLN A 577 26.42 17.58 21.47
N SER A 578 26.66 16.65 20.54
CA SER A 578 27.84 15.77 20.58
C SER A 578 29.17 16.54 20.44
N GLY A 579 29.14 17.74 19.84
CA GLY A 579 30.31 18.59 19.59
C GLY A 579 31.32 18.04 18.59
N ARG A 580 31.00 16.93 17.89
CA ARG A 580 31.91 16.21 16.99
C ARG A 580 31.67 16.48 15.51
N THR A 581 30.56 17.12 15.17
CA THR A 581 30.15 17.44 13.80
C THR A 581 29.78 18.92 13.71
N ASP A 582 30.27 19.63 12.70
CA ASP A 582 29.79 20.98 12.40
C ASP A 582 28.44 20.90 11.67
N VAL A 583 27.37 21.28 12.34
CA VAL A 583 26.00 21.24 11.79
C VAL A 583 25.57 22.56 11.14
N ARG A 584 26.45 23.56 11.01
CA ARG A 584 26.10 24.88 10.46
C ARG A 584 25.57 24.83 9.03
N GLY A 585 25.96 23.83 8.23
CA GLY A 585 25.43 23.61 6.88
C GLY A 585 23.90 23.46 6.84
N ALA A 586 23.29 22.97 7.93
CA ALA A 586 21.85 22.78 8.04
C ALA A 586 21.06 24.04 8.44
N MET A 587 21.70 25.20 8.60
CA MET A 587 21.07 26.42 9.14
C MET A 587 19.78 26.80 8.39
N SER A 588 19.82 26.85 7.06
CA SER A 588 18.65 27.20 6.24
C SER A 588 17.47 26.25 6.49
N GLY A 589 17.76 24.95 6.52
CA GLY A 589 16.76 23.91 6.79
C GLY A 589 16.16 24.00 8.19
N LEU A 590 16.98 24.26 9.20
CA LEU A 590 16.53 24.46 10.58
C LEU A 590 15.66 25.72 10.72
N MET A 591 15.99 26.81 10.02
CA MET A 591 15.17 28.02 10.00
C MET A 591 13.81 27.77 9.35
N ALA A 592 13.76 27.00 8.25
CA ALA A 592 12.49 26.57 7.64
C ALA A 592 11.69 25.62 8.54
N ALA A 593 12.36 24.84 9.40
CA ALA A 593 11.74 23.90 10.33
C ALA A 593 11.07 24.57 11.55
N ILE A 594 11.37 25.85 11.83
CA ILE A 594 10.76 26.61 12.94
C ILE A 594 9.70 27.60 12.48
N ASP A 595 9.60 27.86 11.17
CA ASP A 595 8.61 28.78 10.61
C ASP A 595 7.24 28.10 10.47
N GLY A 596 6.33 28.37 11.40
CA GLY A 596 4.94 27.91 11.35
C GLY A 596 4.75 26.38 11.38
N ARG A 597 5.73 25.62 11.89
CA ARG A 597 5.68 24.14 11.93
C ARG A 597 5.13 23.64 13.27
N ARG A 598 4.71 22.37 13.29
CA ARG A 598 4.28 21.64 14.49
C ARG A 598 5.43 21.54 15.51
N ASP A 599 5.07 21.49 16.78
CA ASP A 599 6.01 21.45 17.91
C ASP A 599 7.04 20.31 17.80
N GLU A 600 6.61 19.16 17.28
CA GLU A 600 7.44 17.97 17.05
C GLU A 600 8.62 18.25 16.10
N VAL A 601 8.45 19.18 15.16
CA VAL A 601 9.50 19.61 14.22
C VAL A 601 10.24 20.83 14.75
N ALA A 602 9.49 21.85 15.20
CA ALA A 602 10.05 23.13 15.62
C ALA A 602 10.91 23.00 16.89
N GLY A 603 10.48 22.22 17.88
CA GLY A 603 11.19 22.05 19.15
C GLY A 603 12.63 21.54 18.99
N PRO A 604 12.84 20.38 18.33
CA PRO A 604 14.20 19.89 18.06
C PRO A 604 15.02 20.84 17.18
N ALA A 605 14.40 21.52 16.21
CA ALA A 605 15.10 22.48 15.36
C ALA A 605 15.61 23.69 16.16
N LEU A 606 14.79 24.23 17.07
CA LEU A 606 15.17 25.29 18.01
C LEU A 606 16.32 24.85 18.93
N ALA A 607 16.30 23.60 19.41
CA ALA A 607 17.39 23.06 20.22
C ALA A 607 18.71 22.97 19.44
N ALA A 608 18.67 22.57 18.16
CA ALA A 608 19.83 22.57 17.28
C ALA A 608 20.38 23.99 17.06
N LEU A 609 19.52 24.94 16.69
CA LEU A 609 19.86 26.35 16.49
C LEU A 609 20.50 26.98 17.75
N GLY A 610 19.92 26.72 18.92
CA GLY A 610 20.46 27.16 20.22
C GLY A 610 21.88 26.65 20.48
N THR A 611 22.17 25.41 20.06
CA THR A 611 23.48 24.78 20.24
C THR A 611 24.53 25.29 19.24
N ILE A 612 24.10 25.55 17.99
CA ILE A 612 24.94 26.18 16.95
C ILE A 612 25.41 27.56 17.40
N ALA A 613 24.55 28.30 18.10
CA ALA A 613 24.84 29.60 18.69
C ALA A 613 25.23 30.66 17.64
N ASP A 614 24.51 30.72 16.52
CA ASP A 614 24.68 31.75 15.49
C ASP A 614 23.68 32.89 15.70
N ALA A 615 24.16 34.13 15.74
CA ALA A 615 23.32 35.30 15.96
C ALA A 615 22.35 35.58 14.79
N SER A 616 22.65 35.11 13.57
CA SER A 616 21.77 35.28 12.41
C SER A 616 20.41 34.57 12.57
N ALA A 617 20.34 33.52 13.40
CA ALA A 617 19.11 32.80 13.69
C ALA A 617 18.19 33.54 14.68
N ALA A 618 18.71 34.53 15.42
CA ALA A 618 18.00 35.16 16.54
C ALA A 618 16.64 35.75 16.12
N ASN A 619 16.56 36.41 14.96
CA ASN A 619 15.32 37.04 14.50
C ASN A 619 14.22 36.02 14.17
N GLY A 620 14.57 34.89 13.55
CA GLY A 620 13.57 33.85 13.27
C GLY A 620 13.11 33.14 14.54
N ILE A 621 14.01 32.89 15.49
CA ILE A 621 13.64 32.32 16.80
C ILE A 621 12.78 33.30 17.59
N LEU A 622 13.05 34.60 17.50
CA LEU A 622 12.26 35.67 18.12
C LEU A 622 10.83 35.70 17.57
N ALA A 623 10.64 35.46 16.27
CA ALA A 623 9.33 35.37 15.65
C ALA A 623 8.51 34.20 16.24
N VAL A 624 9.15 33.05 16.51
CA VAL A 624 8.49 31.92 17.20
C VAL A 624 8.10 32.29 18.63
N LEU A 625 9.00 32.90 19.40
CA LEU A 625 8.74 33.32 20.78
C LEU A 625 7.57 34.32 20.88
N SER A 626 7.52 35.26 19.94
CA SER A 626 6.59 36.40 19.96
C SER A 626 5.27 36.12 19.25
N GLY A 627 5.18 35.02 18.50
CA GLY A 627 3.98 34.62 17.78
C GLY A 627 2.93 33.92 18.65
N ASP A 628 1.79 33.61 18.03
CA ASP A 628 0.63 32.96 18.66
C ASP A 628 0.73 31.42 18.66
N GLY A 629 1.95 30.89 18.55
CA GLY A 629 2.22 29.44 18.57
C GLY A 629 2.01 28.82 19.95
N SER A 630 2.19 27.50 20.03
CA SER A 630 2.06 26.76 21.30
C SER A 630 3.04 27.28 22.36
N ASP A 631 2.66 27.16 23.64
CA ASP A 631 3.57 27.45 24.75
C ASP A 631 4.84 26.60 24.69
N ALA A 632 4.75 25.36 24.19
CA ALA A 632 5.90 24.47 24.03
C ALA A 632 6.92 25.01 23.01
N ALA A 633 6.47 25.44 21.83
CA ALA A 633 7.34 26.05 20.82
C ALA A 633 7.95 27.36 21.32
N ARG A 634 7.16 28.20 21.99
CA ARG A 634 7.62 29.48 22.56
C ARG A 634 8.65 29.27 23.68
N MET A 635 8.45 28.26 24.54
CA MET A 635 9.44 27.89 25.56
C MET A 635 10.75 27.41 24.94
N ALA A 636 10.68 26.55 23.90
CA ALA A 636 11.85 26.09 23.17
C ALA A 636 12.60 27.26 22.50
N ALA A 637 11.87 28.25 21.99
CA ALA A 637 12.45 29.46 21.41
C ALA A 637 13.17 30.31 22.46
N ALA A 638 12.57 30.51 23.64
CA ALA A 638 13.23 31.19 24.76
C ALA A 638 14.51 30.46 25.19
N ASP A 639 14.46 29.14 25.36
CA ASP A 639 15.63 28.35 25.74
C ASP A 639 16.75 28.41 24.68
N ALA A 640 16.41 28.41 23.38
CA ALA A 640 17.34 28.59 22.27
C ALA A 640 17.98 29.99 22.26
N ILE A 641 17.19 31.06 22.43
CA ILE A 641 17.71 32.43 22.56
C ILE A 641 18.67 32.54 23.74
N GLY A 642 18.31 31.98 24.90
CA GLY A 642 19.19 31.97 26.08
C GLY A 642 20.51 31.23 25.83
N ALA A 643 20.47 30.13 25.08
CA ALA A 643 21.67 29.38 24.70
C ALA A 643 22.58 30.20 23.77
N ILE A 644 22.03 30.82 22.72
CA ILE A 644 22.77 31.70 21.80
C ILE A 644 23.37 32.87 22.59
N GLY A 645 22.52 33.56 23.37
CA GLY A 645 22.87 34.75 24.15
C GLY A 645 23.89 34.53 25.26
N SER A 646 24.11 33.27 25.66
CA SER A 646 25.19 32.91 26.59
C SER A 646 26.58 32.93 25.94
N ARG A 647 26.65 32.75 24.61
CA ARG A 647 27.90 32.66 23.84
C ARG A 647 28.15 33.88 22.95
N VAL A 648 27.09 34.52 22.48
CA VAL A 648 27.14 35.66 21.56
C VAL A 648 26.25 36.78 22.09
N SER A 649 26.68 38.03 21.93
CA SER A 649 25.84 39.18 22.27
C SER A 649 24.68 39.30 21.29
N LEU A 650 23.46 39.43 21.82
CA LEU A 650 22.23 39.59 21.03
C LEU A 650 21.69 41.02 21.16
N GLY A 651 20.92 41.45 20.16
CA GLY A 651 20.35 42.79 20.09
C GLY A 651 19.40 43.11 21.25
N ALA A 652 19.20 44.41 21.49
CA ALA A 652 18.29 44.91 22.54
C ALA A 652 16.82 44.56 22.27
N ASP A 653 16.46 44.33 21.01
CA ASP A 653 15.16 43.83 20.56
C ASP A 653 14.85 42.43 21.09
N VAL A 654 15.84 41.53 21.10
CA VAL A 654 15.70 40.18 21.66
C VAL A 654 15.44 40.24 23.18
N GLN A 655 16.15 41.14 23.87
CA GLN A 655 15.95 41.35 25.31
C GLN A 655 14.56 41.92 25.61
N ALA A 656 14.10 42.89 24.80
CA ALA A 656 12.80 43.50 24.94
C ALA A 656 11.67 42.47 24.78
N ALA A 657 11.73 41.62 23.76
CA ALA A 657 10.71 40.59 23.55
C ALA A 657 10.63 39.58 24.70
N LEU A 658 11.78 39.18 25.27
CA LEU A 658 11.79 38.31 26.46
C LEU A 658 11.18 39.01 27.68
N ALA A 659 11.44 40.31 27.85
CA ALA A 659 10.83 41.10 28.91
C ALA A 659 9.31 41.29 28.70
N ASP A 660 8.86 41.42 27.45
CA ASP A 660 7.44 41.49 27.11
C ASP A 660 6.72 40.20 27.47
N VAL A 661 7.31 39.03 27.19
CA VAL A 661 6.76 37.73 27.61
C VAL A 661 6.61 37.67 29.14
N LEU A 662 7.60 38.17 29.89
CA LEU A 662 7.53 38.21 31.35
C LEU A 662 6.40 39.10 31.88
N GLY A 663 6.13 40.22 31.22
CA GLY A 663 5.07 41.17 31.57
C GLY A 663 3.68 40.79 31.05
N SER A 664 3.58 39.82 30.13
CA SER A 664 2.33 39.40 29.50
C SER A 664 1.43 38.57 30.43
N ASP A 665 0.28 38.12 29.93
CA ASP A 665 -0.62 37.16 30.56
C ASP A 665 -0.25 35.69 30.30
N ALA A 666 0.92 35.43 29.70
CA ALA A 666 1.44 34.09 29.44
C ALA A 666 1.53 33.19 30.70
N SER A 667 1.55 31.87 30.46
CA SER A 667 1.70 30.85 31.50
C SER A 667 2.98 31.04 32.32
N LEU A 668 2.96 30.58 33.57
CA LEU A 668 4.12 30.68 34.46
C LEU A 668 5.32 29.90 33.93
N ASP A 669 5.08 28.79 33.22
CA ASP A 669 6.13 27.98 32.61
C ASP A 669 6.84 28.74 31.49
N LEU A 670 6.09 29.40 30.61
CA LEU A 670 6.66 30.23 29.55
C LEU A 670 7.41 31.44 30.11
N LYS A 671 6.85 32.12 31.13
CA LYS A 671 7.54 33.21 31.84
C LYS A 671 8.84 32.72 32.48
N SER A 672 8.83 31.53 33.06
CA SER A 672 10.02 30.92 33.65
C SER A 672 11.09 30.60 32.60
N ALA A 673 10.70 30.14 31.40
CA ALA A 673 11.62 29.96 30.28
C ALA A 673 12.24 31.29 29.81
N ALA A 674 11.43 32.33 29.64
CA ALA A 674 11.92 33.67 29.28
C ALA A 674 12.87 34.26 30.34
N ALA A 675 12.55 34.09 31.62
CA ALA A 675 13.42 34.52 32.72
C ALA A 675 14.77 33.76 32.71
N ARG A 676 14.74 32.43 32.51
CA ARG A 676 15.96 31.61 32.36
C ARG A 676 16.80 32.08 31.19
N ALA A 677 16.18 32.42 30.06
CA ALA A 677 16.87 32.92 28.88
C ALA A 677 17.61 34.23 29.18
N LEU A 678 16.91 35.24 29.71
CA LEU A 678 17.53 36.51 30.14
C LEU A 678 18.65 36.31 31.17
N GLY A 679 18.47 35.37 32.09
CA GLY A 679 19.48 35.02 33.10
C GLY A 679 20.77 34.44 32.49
N ARG A 680 20.68 33.72 31.37
CA ARG A 680 21.84 33.16 30.64
C ARG A 680 22.52 34.18 29.73
N MET A 681 21.79 35.22 29.30
CA MET A 681 22.30 36.22 28.38
C MET A 681 23.36 37.14 29.00
N GLN A 682 24.30 37.57 28.18
CA GLN A 682 25.29 38.60 28.51
C GLN A 682 24.67 40.02 28.44
N ILE A 683 23.87 40.38 29.45
CA ILE A 683 23.23 41.70 29.59
C ILE A 683 23.92 42.57 30.64
N ALA A 684 23.78 43.89 30.57
CA ALA A 684 24.39 44.80 31.54
C ALA A 684 23.73 44.69 32.93
N ASP A 685 24.50 44.93 34.00
CA ASP A 685 24.01 44.82 35.38
C ASP A 685 22.79 45.71 35.66
N GLY A 686 22.76 46.91 35.07
CA GLY A 686 21.62 47.83 35.19
C GLY A 686 20.36 47.32 34.51
N GLU A 687 20.48 46.73 33.32
CA GLU A 687 19.37 46.10 32.59
C GLU A 687 18.83 44.90 33.36
N ARG A 688 19.73 44.06 33.88
CA ARG A 688 19.37 42.91 34.73
C ARG A 688 18.62 43.35 35.99
N ALA A 689 19.07 44.41 36.65
CA ALA A 689 18.39 44.97 37.81
C ALA A 689 16.98 45.49 37.47
N SER A 690 16.81 46.11 36.29
CA SER A 690 15.50 46.57 35.81
C SER A 690 14.51 45.42 35.63
N VAL A 691 14.94 44.33 34.98
CA VAL A 691 14.12 43.12 34.81
C VAL A 691 13.75 42.50 36.17
N MET A 692 14.70 42.39 37.10
CA MET A 692 14.39 41.85 38.43
C MET A 692 13.39 42.71 39.22
N GLN A 693 13.47 44.04 39.05
CA GLN A 693 12.55 44.97 39.70
C GLN A 693 11.13 44.87 39.13
N SER A 694 10.97 44.67 37.81
CA SER A 694 9.64 44.50 37.20
C SER A 694 8.95 43.21 37.64
N LEU A 695 9.71 42.16 37.99
CA LEU A 695 9.20 40.86 38.46
C LEU A 695 8.91 40.81 39.97
N ARG A 696 8.99 41.93 40.67
CA ARG A 696 8.85 41.95 42.13
C ARG A 696 7.45 41.51 42.57
N VAL A 697 7.35 40.33 43.18
CA VAL A 697 6.12 39.80 43.80
C VAL A 697 6.15 40.04 45.31
N ARG A 698 5.00 40.42 45.91
CA ARG A 698 4.82 40.48 47.38
C ARG A 698 4.00 39.28 47.82
N VAL A 699 4.65 38.32 48.49
CA VAL A 699 3.94 37.17 49.07
C VAL A 699 3.31 37.61 50.40
N GLY A 700 1.98 37.77 50.44
CA GLY A 700 1.22 38.14 51.65
C GLY A 700 0.38 39.43 51.58
N GLN A 701 0.14 39.99 50.39
CA GLN A 701 -0.91 40.99 50.15
C GLN A 701 -1.91 40.46 49.12
#